data_AF-M5BRJ9-F1
#
_entry.id   AF-M5BRJ9-F1
#
_cell.length_a   1.000
_cell.length_b   1.000
_cell.length_c   1.000
_cell.angle_alpha   90.00
_cell.angle_beta   90.00
_cell.angle_gamma   90.00
#
_symmetry.space_group_name_H-M   'P 1'
#
loop_
_entity.id
_entity.type
_entity.pdbx_description
1 polymer ?
#
loop_
_entity_poly.entity_id
_entity_poly.type
_entity_poly.pdbx_seq_one_letter_code
_entity_poly.pdbx_strand_id
1 'polypeptide(L)'
;MPKRRATSPAQRAYGQAKSARQTEETGDVKDGTAQTPSSANDDHGDRTPTRRTDDVSNSQGTDSGPKTNGHEQPVRSSTLSASAPAFVPRSASDSGATTPKLNDTPKLVQTALPFSNQPSSNSQSRQTSKNSQAKSPSKAAIRPVFKSEPIEIKDSIFQARLFSLETSTQVPRIITHMKRHYPDFQHHMAGWRFLVLKPGMTGLEGADAFEVQQGWDDDGEKRGGKAVVDVIEKAGLCDVVVVVSRRFGGTLLGPARFSHIADCAHAVCTAMYDREKAAERTSRAADLVAQLREWDTEVADLRLEIAALTKVETGSGEAEEKGKQPSISVSLKPPDYTNVLNPPDVEKAERLLQARQKTVQSLKAALEKKRAKPEPSPTTMSVQQSNPLPVLTIAGTDPSGGAGIQADLKTFASHGCYGTSVVTALVAQNTRGVEAIHAPPPDFVRHQIRCVLDDIPPRAIKTGMLADAPTLQAIIQTLGSFYSEGRVMPPLVIDPVMVSTSGHSLLESSTNTLIKEELVPLAAIVTPNVPEAELLLGLDAGSIASLDAIVSAAEGISKLGARATLVKGGHCKLSAGDVLALTKSKQDPDSLYVRWDIGTGPDQPVILRPDNCTVLEEQNVVVDVLHLRDPKSDGVAAVTLFVRPRLETTSTHGTGCTLSAALACAFAQGLNLHVAFDATVQATRYSHQAIATAPGIGKGHGPLNHGHSVVARILPQSTPANPYPFVSALIDSCPGLWKKYVEHPFVTQIAAGTLPAESFVHYLKQDYIYLKHHARAHGLLAAKSSTFSGAGAAAAIILHIVRESQTHVDYCAKWGVTLEELEATPELPATAAYARYIMDVGYQGDDFMLITAVASCLLGYAEVGKRLLAAGANTEGNPYKRWIEDYGGAEYQEATRRGIDLMEQRAAQDPPSASRFAQLQDVWERCVRLEIGFWDMGLRP
;
A
#
# COMPACT_ATOMS: atom_id res chain seq x y z
N MET A 1 -32.11 -22.94 55.37
CA MET A 1 -32.60 -23.74 56.53
C MET A 1 -33.01 -25.09 55.97
N PRO A 2 -32.81 -26.24 56.65
CA PRO A 2 -32.47 -26.45 58.07
C PRO A 2 -31.02 -26.09 58.46
N LYS A 3 -30.63 -26.39 59.71
CA LYS A 3 -29.32 -26.11 60.32
C LYS A 3 -28.76 -27.34 61.05
N ARG A 4 -27.45 -27.62 60.84
CA ARG A 4 -26.47 -28.26 61.75
C ARG A 4 -25.09 -27.95 61.12
N ARG A 5 -24.08 -27.32 61.74
CA ARG A 5 -23.37 -27.52 63.04
C ARG A 5 -22.87 -28.97 63.24
N ALA A 6 -21.60 -29.24 63.56
CA ALA A 6 -20.37 -28.42 63.60
C ALA A 6 -19.12 -29.32 63.79
N THR A 7 -17.90 -28.76 63.60
CA THR A 7 -16.62 -29.09 64.31
C THR A 7 -16.13 -30.55 64.47
N SER A 8 -15.07 -30.93 63.71
CA SER A 8 -13.66 -31.28 64.13
C SER A 8 -13.36 -32.26 65.32
N PRO A 9 -12.12 -32.77 65.57
CA PRO A 9 -10.82 -32.72 64.83
C PRO A 9 -10.01 -34.06 64.76
N ALA A 10 -8.74 -33.97 64.28
CA ALA A 10 -7.57 -34.86 64.55
C ALA A 10 -7.45 -36.20 63.75
N GLN A 11 -6.30 -36.89 63.61
CA GLN A 11 -5.01 -36.86 64.35
C GLN A 11 -3.74 -37.11 63.48
N ARG A 12 -2.55 -36.66 63.96
CA ARG A 12 -1.19 -37.29 63.85
C ARG A 12 -0.51 -37.40 62.45
N ALA A 13 0.83 -37.44 62.29
CA ALA A 13 1.98 -37.22 63.22
C ALA A 13 3.29 -36.85 62.45
N TYR A 14 4.34 -36.54 63.23
CA TYR A 14 5.81 -36.48 62.99
C TYR A 14 6.41 -37.04 61.68
N GLY A 15 7.55 -36.53 61.18
CA GLY A 15 8.50 -35.59 61.81
C GLY A 15 9.67 -35.12 60.92
N GLN A 16 10.71 -34.52 61.52
CA GLN A 16 11.84 -33.82 60.85
C GLN A 16 13.17 -34.62 60.93
N ALA A 17 14.14 -34.35 60.03
CA ALA A 17 15.47 -33.77 60.38
C ALA A 17 16.48 -33.68 59.20
N LYS A 18 17.23 -32.57 59.14
CA LYS A 18 18.69 -32.34 58.89
C LYS A 18 19.44 -33.24 57.86
N SER A 19 20.39 -32.74 57.06
CA SER A 19 21.58 -31.94 57.46
C SER A 19 22.23 -31.16 56.30
N ALA A 20 23.32 -30.41 56.55
CA ALA A 20 24.04 -29.60 55.56
C ALA A 20 25.57 -29.49 55.82
N ARG A 21 26.37 -29.32 54.75
CA ARG A 21 27.74 -28.74 54.59
C ARG A 21 28.16 -28.91 53.11
N GLN A 22 28.90 -28.07 52.36
CA GLN A 22 29.91 -26.99 52.58
C GLN A 22 31.36 -27.45 52.30
N THR A 23 32.23 -26.51 51.90
CA THR A 23 33.66 -26.60 51.47
C THR A 23 33.89 -27.32 50.13
N GLU A 24 34.69 -26.87 49.14
CA GLU A 24 35.86 -25.96 48.96
C GLU A 24 37.19 -26.70 48.64
N GLU A 25 38.20 -25.95 48.20
CA GLU A 25 39.57 -26.36 47.79
C GLU A 25 39.67 -27.20 46.50
N THR A 26 40.67 -27.12 45.61
CA THR A 26 41.67 -26.13 45.11
C THR A 26 42.57 -26.93 44.14
N GLY A 27 43.11 -26.32 43.08
CA GLY A 27 44.07 -27.00 42.20
C GLY A 27 44.51 -26.11 41.04
N ASP A 28 45.83 -25.93 40.88
CA ASP A 28 46.45 -24.91 40.02
C ASP A 28 47.70 -25.48 39.31
N VAL A 29 48.33 -24.69 38.43
CA VAL A 29 49.77 -24.75 38.06
C VAL A 29 50.25 -25.79 36.99
N LYS A 30 50.49 -25.23 35.77
CA LYS A 30 51.72 -25.29 34.90
C LYS A 30 52.05 -26.40 33.87
N ASP A 31 52.51 -25.88 32.70
CA ASP A 31 53.75 -26.10 31.92
C ASP A 31 54.33 -27.52 31.65
N GLY A 32 54.80 -27.78 30.41
CA GLY A 32 55.63 -28.98 30.13
C GLY A 32 55.99 -29.30 28.65
N THR A 33 56.93 -28.56 28.08
CA THR A 33 57.62 -28.75 26.77
C THR A 33 57.87 -30.17 26.19
N ALA A 34 57.55 -30.33 24.89
CA ALA A 34 58.34 -30.95 23.79
C ALA A 34 58.97 -32.38 23.87
N GLN A 35 58.76 -33.20 22.82
CA GLN A 35 59.82 -33.82 21.97
C GLN A 35 59.26 -34.57 20.72
N THR A 36 60.16 -34.96 19.80
CA THR A 36 59.94 -35.74 18.54
C THR A 36 60.59 -37.15 18.70
N PRO A 37 60.88 -38.01 17.68
CA PRO A 37 60.49 -38.09 16.24
C PRO A 37 60.06 -39.51 15.77
N SER A 38 59.72 -39.71 14.47
CA SER A 38 60.32 -40.75 13.57
C SER A 38 59.58 -40.98 12.21
N SER A 39 60.36 -41.03 11.10
CA SER A 39 60.23 -41.85 9.85
C SER A 39 58.88 -42.08 9.11
N ALA A 40 58.81 -42.17 7.76
CA ALA A 40 59.75 -41.84 6.66
C ALA A 40 59.06 -42.01 5.26
N ASN A 41 59.56 -41.28 4.24
CA ASN A 41 59.74 -41.63 2.80
C ASN A 41 58.56 -42.16 1.92
N ASP A 42 58.48 -41.96 0.58
CA ASP A 42 59.30 -41.31 -0.49
C ASP A 42 58.38 -40.34 -1.31
N ASP A 43 58.75 -39.22 -1.97
CA ASP A 43 59.86 -38.81 -2.89
C ASP A 43 59.70 -39.40 -4.33
N HIS A 44 59.74 -38.70 -5.48
CA HIS A 44 60.06 -37.30 -5.90
C HIS A 44 58.80 -36.48 -6.33
N GLY A 45 58.80 -35.37 -7.13
CA GLY A 45 59.82 -34.64 -7.93
C GLY A 45 59.26 -33.34 -8.58
N ASP A 46 60.10 -32.48 -9.18
CA ASP A 46 59.82 -31.02 -9.36
C ASP A 46 59.92 -30.47 -10.83
N ARG A 47 59.20 -29.35 -11.06
CA ARG A 47 59.45 -28.22 -11.98
C ARG A 47 59.12 -28.22 -13.51
N THR A 48 58.39 -27.13 -13.87
CA THR A 48 58.46 -26.25 -15.07
C THR A 48 57.71 -26.55 -16.40
N PRO A 49 57.32 -25.50 -17.18
CA PRO A 49 56.40 -25.60 -18.34
C PRO A 49 57.02 -25.26 -19.71
N THR A 50 56.32 -25.61 -20.81
CA THR A 50 56.62 -25.09 -22.17
C THR A 50 55.38 -24.88 -23.04
N ARG A 51 55.59 -24.38 -24.26
CA ARG A 51 54.63 -23.70 -25.17
C ARG A 51 54.68 -24.33 -26.58
N ARG A 52 53.68 -24.04 -27.43
CA ARG A 52 53.61 -24.32 -28.90
C ARG A 52 53.26 -25.76 -29.33
N THR A 53 52.76 -26.01 -30.55
CA THR A 53 51.77 -25.37 -31.47
C THR A 53 51.48 -26.36 -32.64
N ASP A 54 50.48 -26.04 -33.49
CA ASP A 54 50.31 -26.52 -34.88
C ASP A 54 49.92 -28.01 -35.10
N ASP A 55 49.29 -28.48 -36.19
CA ASP A 55 48.22 -28.00 -37.12
C ASP A 55 47.86 -29.21 -38.07
N VAL A 56 47.12 -29.02 -39.17
CA VAL A 56 47.06 -29.86 -40.40
C VAL A 56 46.13 -31.11 -40.41
N SER A 57 44.82 -30.85 -40.55
CA SER A 57 43.91 -31.23 -41.68
C SER A 57 43.86 -32.62 -42.38
N ASN A 58 42.71 -32.85 -43.05
CA ASN A 58 42.47 -33.64 -44.30
C ASN A 58 42.25 -35.18 -44.23
N SER A 59 41.46 -35.83 -45.11
CA SER A 59 40.58 -35.35 -46.22
C SER A 59 39.63 -36.43 -46.83
N GLN A 60 38.45 -35.99 -47.32
CA GLN A 60 37.63 -36.54 -48.46
C GLN A 60 37.07 -37.99 -48.36
N GLY A 61 36.03 -38.42 -49.10
CA GLY A 61 35.08 -37.84 -50.09
C GLY A 61 34.23 -38.99 -50.72
N THR A 62 33.16 -38.86 -51.52
CA THR A 62 32.35 -37.75 -52.13
C THR A 62 30.83 -38.08 -51.93
N ASP A 63 29.76 -37.87 -52.73
CA ASP A 63 29.36 -37.28 -54.05
C ASP A 63 27.79 -37.13 -54.04
N SER A 64 27.00 -36.53 -54.96
CA SER A 64 27.21 -35.82 -56.25
C SER A 64 26.12 -34.73 -56.53
N GLY A 65 24.99 -35.05 -57.21
CA GLY A 65 23.90 -34.11 -57.60
C GLY A 65 22.87 -34.72 -58.59
N PRO A 66 22.21 -33.94 -59.50
CA PRO A 66 22.27 -32.48 -59.72
C PRO A 66 20.95 -31.75 -60.19
N LYS A 67 21.05 -30.43 -60.53
CA LYS A 67 20.17 -29.57 -61.38
C LYS A 67 18.82 -29.08 -60.77
N THR A 68 18.27 -27.88 -61.08
CA THR A 68 18.62 -26.76 -62.02
C THR A 68 18.03 -25.40 -61.59
N ASN A 69 18.69 -24.28 -61.92
CA ASN A 69 18.23 -22.89 -62.22
C ASN A 69 17.18 -22.16 -61.31
N GLY A 70 17.23 -20.84 -61.08
CA GLY A 70 18.22 -19.80 -61.43
C GLY A 70 17.61 -18.37 -61.44
N HIS A 71 18.44 -17.33 -61.25
CA HIS A 71 18.11 -15.86 -61.31
C HIS A 71 17.14 -15.36 -60.19
N GLU A 72 17.11 -14.09 -59.76
CA GLU A 72 17.89 -12.88 -60.15
C GLU A 72 18.13 -11.93 -58.94
N GLN A 73 19.03 -10.94 -59.11
CA GLN A 73 19.24 -9.78 -58.22
C GLN A 73 18.56 -8.53 -58.88
N PRO A 74 18.55 -7.25 -58.35
CA PRO A 74 19.65 -6.63 -57.57
C PRO A 74 19.29 -5.48 -56.54
N VAL A 75 20.30 -5.06 -55.76
CA VAL A 75 20.75 -3.64 -55.50
C VAL A 75 19.68 -2.58 -55.14
N ARG A 76 19.79 -1.83 -54.02
CA ARG A 76 20.93 -0.95 -53.66
C ARG A 76 21.37 -0.97 -52.21
N SER A 77 22.69 -0.99 -52.02
CA SER A 77 23.40 -0.39 -50.90
C SER A 77 23.86 1.03 -51.26
N SER A 78 24.03 1.90 -50.25
CA SER A 78 24.83 3.13 -50.39
C SER A 78 25.35 3.61 -49.03
N THR A 79 26.47 3.05 -48.57
CA THR A 79 27.30 3.63 -47.51
C THR A 79 28.15 4.78 -48.07
N LEU A 80 27.93 6.00 -47.57
CA LEU A 80 28.73 7.24 -47.69
C LEU A 80 27.96 8.28 -46.83
N SER A 81 28.54 9.28 -46.15
CA SER A 81 29.91 9.63 -45.81
C SER A 81 29.86 10.58 -44.60
N ALA A 82 30.98 10.81 -43.90
CA ALA A 82 31.02 11.76 -42.80
C ALA A 82 30.90 13.23 -43.26
N SER A 83 30.17 14.04 -42.50
CA SER A 83 30.35 15.50 -42.43
C SER A 83 29.75 16.07 -41.15
N ALA A 84 30.60 16.31 -40.15
CA ALA A 84 30.22 17.04 -38.94
C ALA A 84 30.43 18.55 -39.14
N PRO A 85 29.43 19.40 -38.87
CA PRO A 85 29.63 20.84 -38.80
C PRO A 85 30.20 21.22 -37.42
N ALA A 86 31.48 21.59 -37.37
CA ALA A 86 32.01 22.29 -36.21
C ALA A 86 31.44 23.72 -36.17
N PHE A 87 31.01 24.19 -34.99
CA PHE A 87 30.62 25.59 -34.80
C PHE A 87 31.46 26.23 -33.69
N VAL A 88 32.19 27.28 -34.06
CA VAL A 88 33.07 28.05 -33.18
C VAL A 88 32.28 29.24 -32.62
N PRO A 89 32.37 29.57 -31.32
CA PRO A 89 31.61 30.67 -30.75
C PRO A 89 32.05 32.04 -31.28
N ARG A 90 31.12 32.99 -31.35
CA ARG A 90 31.40 34.42 -31.44
C ARG A 90 30.59 35.20 -30.41
N SER A 91 31.22 36.27 -29.93
CA SER A 91 30.78 37.13 -28.83
C SER A 91 30.45 38.55 -29.33
N ALA A 92 30.09 39.43 -28.38
CA ALA A 92 29.88 40.89 -28.49
C ALA A 92 28.46 41.34 -28.90
N SER A 93 27.92 42.47 -28.44
CA SER A 93 28.24 43.32 -27.26
C SER A 93 27.24 44.48 -27.14
N ASP A 94 26.91 44.92 -25.92
CA ASP A 94 26.18 46.16 -25.59
C ASP A 94 24.75 46.29 -26.21
N SER A 95 23.83 47.16 -25.78
CA SER A 95 23.76 48.15 -24.68
C SER A 95 22.35 48.00 -24.03
N GLY A 96 21.87 48.76 -23.04
CA GLY A 96 22.30 49.96 -22.32
C GLY A 96 21.18 50.35 -21.34
N ALA A 97 21.44 51.14 -20.29
CA ALA A 97 20.49 51.32 -19.17
C ALA A 97 19.77 52.67 -19.18
N THR A 98 18.46 52.67 -18.91
CA THR A 98 17.73 53.79 -18.29
C THR A 98 16.42 53.33 -17.65
N THR A 99 16.05 53.93 -16.51
CA THR A 99 14.70 53.86 -15.91
C THR A 99 14.12 55.27 -15.79
N PRO A 100 12.78 55.40 -15.79
CA PRO A 100 12.17 56.37 -14.87
C PRO A 100 10.95 55.84 -14.11
N LYS A 101 10.76 56.45 -12.94
CA LYS A 101 9.81 56.16 -11.85
C LYS A 101 8.33 56.20 -12.25
N LEU A 102 7.51 55.40 -11.56
CA LEU A 102 6.07 55.67 -11.33
C LEU A 102 5.87 56.54 -10.07
N ASN A 103 4.70 57.17 -9.96
CA ASN A 103 4.25 57.91 -8.77
C ASN A 103 2.79 57.53 -8.43
N ASP A 104 2.48 57.55 -7.12
CA ASP A 104 1.16 57.66 -6.48
C ASP A 104 0.01 56.65 -6.79
N THR A 105 -0.44 55.95 -5.73
CA THR A 105 -1.76 55.29 -5.64
C THR A 105 -2.41 55.53 -4.27
N PRO A 106 -3.72 55.85 -4.19
CA PRO A 106 -4.43 56.05 -2.93
C PRO A 106 -5.16 54.78 -2.42
N LYS A 107 -5.03 54.56 -1.11
CA LYS A 107 -5.61 53.52 -0.24
C LYS A 107 -7.12 53.30 -0.40
N LEU A 108 -7.59 52.08 -0.09
CA LEU A 108 -8.78 51.84 0.75
C LEU A 108 -8.67 50.53 1.56
N VAL A 109 -8.86 50.68 2.89
CA VAL A 109 -9.67 49.86 3.82
C VAL A 109 -9.47 48.34 3.91
N GLN A 110 -9.09 47.88 5.12
CA GLN A 110 -9.34 46.54 5.63
C GLN A 110 -10.65 46.50 6.44
N THR A 111 -11.41 45.41 6.33
CA THR A 111 -12.49 45.04 7.24
C THR A 111 -12.14 43.72 7.92
N ALA A 112 -12.24 43.67 9.26
CA ALA A 112 -11.91 42.49 10.06
C ALA A 112 -13.14 41.98 10.83
N LEU A 113 -13.26 40.65 10.95
CA LEU A 113 -14.22 39.97 11.80
C LEU A 113 -13.54 38.82 12.57
N PRO A 114 -14.10 38.36 13.72
CA PRO A 114 -13.26 38.07 14.88
C PRO A 114 -13.33 36.63 15.39
N PHE A 115 -12.35 36.25 16.22
CA PHE A 115 -12.47 35.08 17.09
C PHE A 115 -12.70 35.46 18.57
N SER A 116 -13.87 35.01 19.02
CA SER A 116 -14.36 34.86 20.39
C SER A 116 -13.30 34.46 21.43
N ASN A 117 -13.41 34.99 22.65
CA ASN A 117 -12.66 34.52 23.82
C ASN A 117 -13.44 34.71 25.13
N GLN A 118 -13.95 33.61 25.71
CA GLN A 118 -14.75 33.53 26.94
C GLN A 118 -14.72 32.09 27.49
N PRO A 119 -15.01 31.83 28.80
CA PRO A 119 -14.84 32.71 29.96
C PRO A 119 -14.20 31.99 31.17
N SER A 120 -13.97 32.72 32.27
CA SER A 120 -14.00 32.14 33.62
C SER A 120 -14.71 33.11 34.59
N SER A 121 -15.28 32.58 35.68
CA SER A 121 -16.33 33.27 36.46
C SER A 121 -15.93 33.56 37.91
N ASN A 122 -16.35 34.73 38.44
CA ASN A 122 -17.30 34.75 39.56
C ASN A 122 -17.81 36.15 40.00
N SER A 123 -19.14 36.25 40.13
CA SER A 123 -19.95 36.96 41.14
C SER A 123 -19.53 38.35 41.70
N GLN A 124 -20.38 39.38 41.53
CA GLN A 124 -21.28 39.96 42.57
C GLN A 124 -21.78 41.40 42.24
N SER A 125 -23.12 41.57 42.33
CA SER A 125 -23.90 42.79 42.68
C SER A 125 -23.62 44.21 42.10
N ARG A 126 -24.64 44.73 41.39
CA ARG A 126 -25.21 46.11 41.45
C ARG A 126 -24.26 47.33 41.61
N GLN A 127 -24.18 48.18 40.58
CA GLN A 127 -24.98 49.43 40.49
C GLN A 127 -24.82 50.14 39.13
N THR A 128 -25.75 51.04 38.80
CA THR A 128 -25.78 51.81 37.55
C THR A 128 -25.26 53.24 37.75
N SER A 129 -24.27 53.68 36.94
CA SER A 129 -24.04 55.11 36.71
C SER A 129 -23.34 55.38 35.37
N LYS A 130 -23.33 56.65 34.94
CA LYS A 130 -22.89 57.11 33.61
C LYS A 130 -21.41 57.53 33.61
N ASN A 131 -20.86 57.67 32.39
CA ASN A 131 -19.68 58.48 32.04
C ASN A 131 -18.34 58.19 32.75
N SER A 132 -17.37 57.69 31.97
CA SER A 132 -16.06 58.35 31.90
C SER A 132 -15.47 58.21 30.49
N GLN A 133 -14.70 59.22 30.05
CA GLN A 133 -14.17 59.31 28.70
C GLN A 133 -13.04 58.29 28.46
N ALA A 134 -12.89 57.83 27.21
CA ALA A 134 -11.71 57.08 26.80
C ALA A 134 -10.44 57.92 27.04
N LYS A 135 -9.50 57.38 27.83
CA LYS A 135 -8.19 58.01 28.02
C LYS A 135 -7.33 57.77 26.78
N SER A 136 -6.51 58.76 26.43
CA SER A 136 -5.48 58.62 25.40
C SER A 136 -4.46 57.53 25.76
N PRO A 137 -3.81 56.89 24.76
CA PRO A 137 -2.81 55.86 25.02
C PRO A 137 -1.67 56.42 25.88
N SER A 138 -1.36 55.74 26.97
CA SER A 138 -0.32 56.15 27.90
C SER A 138 1.07 56.04 27.26
N LYS A 139 1.99 56.93 27.66
CA LYS A 139 3.39 56.83 27.25
C LYS A 139 4.01 55.58 27.91
N ALA A 140 4.05 54.47 27.17
CA ALA A 140 4.82 53.30 27.58
C ALA A 140 6.28 53.69 27.88
N ALA A 141 6.80 53.23 29.01
CA ALA A 141 8.15 53.56 29.44
C ALA A 141 9.16 52.76 28.62
N ILE A 142 10.00 53.44 27.83
CA ILE A 142 11.12 52.82 27.13
C ILE A 142 12.05 52.20 28.18
N ARG A 143 12.19 50.87 28.14
CA ARG A 143 13.01 50.06 29.04
C ARG A 143 13.62 48.91 28.25
N PRO A 144 14.91 48.56 28.49
CA PRO A 144 15.51 47.40 27.85
C PRO A 144 14.91 46.11 28.39
N VAL A 145 14.77 45.11 27.51
CA VAL A 145 14.38 43.74 27.84
C VAL A 145 15.56 43.00 28.47
N PHE A 146 16.76 43.21 27.92
CA PHE A 146 18.03 42.69 28.43
C PHE A 146 19.13 43.75 28.41
N LYS A 147 20.09 43.60 29.31
CA LYS A 147 21.25 44.48 29.47
C LYS A 147 22.47 43.58 29.71
N SER A 148 23.60 43.84 29.04
CA SER A 148 24.84 43.10 29.31
C SER A 148 25.49 43.59 30.59
N GLU A 149 26.32 42.74 31.19
CA GLU A 149 27.38 43.24 32.07
C GLU A 149 28.34 44.17 31.30
N PRO A 150 28.98 45.13 31.98
CA PRO A 150 29.93 46.04 31.35
C PRO A 150 31.25 45.30 31.03
N ILE A 151 31.79 45.51 29.83
CA ILE A 151 33.12 45.06 29.44
C ILE A 151 34.09 46.24 29.56
N GLU A 152 35.04 46.16 30.49
CA GLU A 152 36.04 47.21 30.75
C GLU A 152 37.41 46.82 30.18
N ILE A 153 37.91 47.57 29.19
CA ILE A 153 39.16 47.27 28.46
C ILE A 153 39.93 48.57 28.18
N LYS A 154 41.14 48.69 28.75
CA LYS A 154 42.02 49.88 28.65
C LYS A 154 41.23 51.17 28.81
N ASP A 155 40.62 51.28 29.99
CA ASP A 155 39.84 52.42 30.48
C ASP A 155 38.52 52.69 29.72
N SER A 156 38.28 52.04 28.58
CA SER A 156 37.01 52.09 27.86
C SER A 156 36.01 51.10 28.44
N ILE A 157 34.73 51.47 28.50
CA ILE A 157 33.63 50.59 28.95
C ILE A 157 32.62 50.40 27.81
N PHE A 158 32.22 49.16 27.54
CA PHE A 158 31.16 48.80 26.61
C PHE A 158 29.99 48.16 27.35
N GLN A 159 28.74 48.47 26.95
CA GLN A 159 27.55 47.81 27.51
C GLN A 159 26.37 47.80 26.53
N ALA A 160 25.82 46.62 26.25
CA ALA A 160 24.64 46.46 25.41
C ALA A 160 23.33 46.57 26.19
N ARG A 161 22.28 47.01 25.49
CA ARG A 161 20.87 46.98 25.89
C ARG A 161 20.03 46.55 24.69
N LEU A 162 19.21 45.51 24.85
CA LEU A 162 18.26 45.03 23.84
C LEU A 162 16.86 45.51 24.19
N PHE A 163 16.11 45.98 23.18
CA PHE A 163 14.72 46.40 23.28
C PHE A 163 13.88 45.66 22.24
N SER A 164 12.67 45.22 22.59
CA SER A 164 11.68 44.78 21.60
C SER A 164 11.18 45.96 20.77
N LEU A 165 10.76 45.68 19.54
CA LEU A 165 10.08 46.59 18.63
C LEU A 165 8.66 46.05 18.36
N GLU A 166 7.67 46.93 18.45
CA GLU A 166 6.32 46.71 17.93
C GLU A 166 6.18 47.31 16.52
N THR A 167 7.00 48.32 16.20
CA THR A 167 7.14 48.90 14.86
C THR A 167 8.58 49.41 14.65
N SER A 168 9.07 49.35 13.41
CA SER A 168 10.35 49.96 13.01
C SER A 168 10.44 51.47 13.37
N THR A 169 9.32 52.18 13.43
CA THR A 169 9.23 53.61 13.82
C THR A 169 9.69 53.92 15.26
N GLN A 170 9.83 52.90 16.11
CA GLN A 170 10.29 53.07 17.49
C GLN A 170 11.81 53.24 17.60
N VAL A 171 12.60 52.77 16.61
CA VAL A 171 14.07 52.78 16.66
C VAL A 171 14.65 54.18 16.93
N PRO A 172 14.29 55.26 16.21
CA PRO A 172 14.85 56.59 16.47
C PRO A 172 14.51 57.12 17.87
N ARG A 173 13.35 56.73 18.41
CA ARG A 173 12.92 57.12 19.77
C ARG A 173 13.74 56.42 20.84
N ILE A 174 14.10 55.15 20.63
CA ILE A 174 14.95 54.35 21.53
C ILE A 174 16.39 54.90 21.51
N ILE A 175 16.94 55.18 20.32
CA ILE A 175 18.28 55.79 20.18
C ILE A 175 18.32 57.18 20.86
N THR A 176 17.30 58.03 20.63
CA THR A 176 17.21 59.35 21.29
C THR A 176 17.06 59.25 22.80
N HIS A 177 16.33 58.26 23.31
CA HIS A 177 16.21 57.97 24.74
C HIS A 177 17.56 57.55 25.35
N MET A 178 18.29 56.67 24.67
CA MET A 178 19.64 56.24 25.09
C MET A 178 20.59 57.42 25.24
N LYS A 179 20.72 58.25 24.19
CA LYS A 179 21.58 59.46 24.19
C LYS A 179 21.19 60.48 25.28
N ARG A 180 19.91 60.52 25.70
CA ARG A 180 19.41 61.42 26.77
C ARG A 180 19.55 60.86 28.19
N HIS A 181 19.57 59.53 28.38
CA HIS A 181 19.55 58.92 29.72
C HIS A 181 20.87 58.28 30.15
N TYR A 182 21.85 58.18 29.24
CA TYR A 182 23.19 57.67 29.54
C TYR A 182 24.30 58.59 29.01
N PRO A 183 24.29 59.91 29.35
CA PRO A 183 25.20 60.91 28.78
C PRO A 183 26.69 60.69 29.10
N ASP A 184 27.02 59.82 30.06
CA ASP A 184 28.39 59.45 30.42
C ASP A 184 29.09 58.57 29.36
N PHE A 185 28.33 58.05 28.39
CA PHE A 185 28.83 57.29 27.24
C PHE A 185 28.90 58.22 26.02
N GLN A 186 30.05 58.26 25.34
CA GLN A 186 30.28 59.19 24.21
C GLN A 186 29.73 58.66 22.87
N HIS A 187 29.41 57.37 22.77
CA HIS A 187 28.86 56.75 21.56
C HIS A 187 27.76 55.73 21.90
N HIS A 188 26.68 55.72 21.10
CA HIS A 188 25.60 54.73 21.18
C HIS A 188 25.33 54.08 19.82
N MET A 189 26.08 53.01 19.54
CA MET A 189 25.96 52.26 18.29
C MET A 189 24.74 51.33 18.35
N ALA A 190 23.86 51.41 17.35
CA ALA A 190 22.60 50.67 17.31
C ALA A 190 22.52 49.76 16.08
N GLY A 191 21.91 48.60 16.24
CA GLY A 191 21.53 47.71 15.15
C GLY A 191 20.14 47.13 15.39
N TRP A 192 19.34 46.94 14.33
CA TRP A 192 17.99 46.40 14.43
C TRP A 192 17.61 45.50 13.25
N ARG A 193 16.68 44.59 13.51
CA ARG A 193 15.97 43.77 12.51
C ARG A 193 14.49 43.76 12.89
N PHE A 194 13.60 43.84 11.91
CA PHE A 194 12.15 43.95 12.10
C PHE A 194 11.41 43.25 10.96
N LEU A 195 10.38 42.46 11.27
CA LEU A 195 9.54 41.77 10.29
C LEU A 195 8.43 42.68 9.80
N VAL A 196 8.30 42.81 8.48
CA VAL A 196 7.24 43.57 7.83
C VAL A 196 6.43 42.63 6.95
N LEU A 197 5.10 42.70 7.07
CA LEU A 197 4.18 41.97 6.20
C LEU A 197 4.27 42.54 4.78
N LYS A 198 4.53 41.70 3.78
CA LYS A 198 4.67 42.13 2.38
C LYS A 198 3.34 42.71 1.86
N PRO A 199 3.37 43.72 0.97
CA PRO A 199 2.15 44.30 0.41
C PRO A 199 1.24 43.24 -0.23
N GLY A 200 -0.02 43.17 0.22
CA GLY A 200 -1.03 42.23 -0.29
C GLY A 200 -1.12 40.88 0.44
N MET A 201 -0.16 40.54 1.31
CA MET A 201 -0.22 39.33 2.14
C MET A 201 -1.09 39.53 3.40
N THR A 202 -1.61 38.44 3.97
CA THR A 202 -2.43 38.47 5.21
C THR A 202 -1.64 38.09 6.47
N GLY A 203 -0.52 37.37 6.32
CA GLY A 203 0.28 36.81 7.41
C GLY A 203 -0.10 35.37 7.76
N LEU A 204 -1.14 34.82 7.12
CA LEU A 204 -1.55 33.42 7.25
C LEU A 204 -0.82 32.50 6.28
N GLU A 205 -0.14 33.05 5.28
CA GLU A 205 0.63 32.34 4.25
C GLU A 205 1.99 31.81 4.76
N GLY A 206 2.25 31.88 6.06
CA GLY A 206 3.49 31.44 6.70
C GLY A 206 4.63 32.45 6.59
N ALA A 207 5.87 31.97 6.71
CA ALA A 207 7.06 32.82 6.74
C ALA A 207 7.23 33.67 5.47
N ASP A 208 6.81 33.16 4.31
CA ASP A 208 6.92 33.85 3.02
C ASP A 208 6.01 35.08 2.91
N ALA A 209 5.02 35.26 3.79
CA ALA A 209 4.23 36.48 3.87
C ALA A 209 5.06 37.71 4.32
N PHE A 210 6.23 37.50 4.96
CA PHE A 210 7.00 38.55 5.62
C PHE A 210 8.35 38.83 4.93
N GLU A 211 8.85 40.05 5.08
CA GLU A 211 10.20 40.49 4.74
C GLU A 211 10.94 40.98 5.99
N VAL A 212 12.26 40.82 6.04
CA VAL A 212 13.09 41.33 7.15
C VAL A 212 13.70 42.67 6.75
N GLN A 213 13.25 43.74 7.38
CA GLN A 213 13.88 45.06 7.28
C GLN A 213 14.94 45.22 8.37
N GLN A 214 16.15 45.67 8.00
CA GLN A 214 17.27 45.82 8.94
C GLN A 214 18.11 47.07 8.68
N GLY A 215 18.75 47.59 9.73
CA GLY A 215 19.53 48.83 9.66
C GLY A 215 20.36 49.09 10.92
N TRP A 216 21.21 50.13 10.87
CA TRP A 216 22.11 50.50 11.96
C TRP A 216 22.37 52.02 12.06
N ASP A 217 22.79 52.46 13.26
CA ASP A 217 23.39 53.78 13.53
C ASP A 217 24.78 53.53 14.15
N ASP A 218 25.80 54.22 13.63
CA ASP A 218 27.18 54.11 14.12
C ASP A 218 27.54 55.18 15.16
N ASP A 219 26.76 56.27 15.28
CA ASP A 219 26.98 57.38 16.24
C ASP A 219 28.45 57.89 16.32
N GLY A 220 29.11 57.97 15.16
CA GLY A 220 30.53 58.36 15.00
C GLY A 220 31.53 57.20 15.07
N GLU A 221 31.19 56.10 15.76
CA GLU A 221 31.99 54.87 15.88
C GLU A 221 31.82 53.99 14.61
N LYS A 222 32.29 54.49 13.46
CA LYS A 222 32.09 53.88 12.12
C LYS A 222 32.26 52.35 12.11
N ARG A 223 31.28 51.65 11.54
CA ARG A 223 31.05 50.19 11.51
C ARG A 223 30.59 49.53 12.82
N GLY A 224 30.48 50.27 13.92
CA GLY A 224 30.04 49.74 15.20
C GLY A 224 28.59 49.21 15.19
N GLY A 225 27.66 49.96 14.60
CA GLY A 225 26.25 49.55 14.49
C GLY A 225 26.07 48.38 13.53
N LYS A 226 26.84 48.33 12.42
CA LYS A 226 26.82 47.16 11.52
C LYS A 226 27.29 45.88 12.24
N ALA A 227 28.34 45.96 13.05
CA ALA A 227 28.77 44.82 13.87
C ALA A 227 27.69 44.35 14.87
N VAL A 228 26.79 45.24 15.33
CA VAL A 228 25.63 44.86 16.14
C VAL A 228 24.58 44.14 15.29
N VAL A 229 24.24 44.63 14.08
CA VAL A 229 23.30 43.94 13.17
C VAL A 229 23.81 42.54 12.80
N ASP A 230 25.10 42.39 12.52
CA ASP A 230 25.73 41.10 12.18
C ASP A 230 25.55 40.05 13.28
N VAL A 231 25.40 40.47 14.55
CA VAL A 231 25.14 39.58 15.69
C VAL A 231 23.65 39.26 15.83
N ILE A 232 22.75 40.23 15.65
CA ILE A 232 21.29 39.99 15.66
C ILE A 232 20.91 39.03 14.52
N GLU A 233 21.51 39.21 13.35
CA GLU A 233 21.31 38.37 12.16
C GLU A 233 21.79 36.93 12.39
N LYS A 234 22.98 36.74 12.98
CA LYS A 234 23.49 35.41 13.36
C LYS A 234 22.70 34.73 14.48
N ALA A 235 22.10 35.50 15.38
CA ALA A 235 21.19 34.98 16.40
C ALA A 235 19.80 34.61 15.86
N GLY A 236 19.51 34.91 14.58
CA GLY A 236 18.21 34.67 13.95
C GLY A 236 17.09 35.61 14.42
N LEU A 237 17.39 36.59 15.26
CA LEU A 237 16.40 37.45 15.90
C LEU A 237 15.78 38.47 14.93
N CYS A 238 14.51 38.75 15.14
CA CYS A 238 13.75 39.83 14.52
C CYS A 238 13.04 40.64 15.62
N ASP A 239 12.39 41.73 15.22
CA ASP A 239 11.59 42.62 16.09
C ASP A 239 12.33 43.13 17.33
N VAL A 240 13.62 43.42 17.14
CA VAL A 240 14.53 43.91 18.18
C VAL A 240 15.46 45.01 17.69
N VAL A 241 15.82 45.92 18.61
CA VAL A 241 16.97 46.82 18.48
C VAL A 241 17.94 46.61 19.64
N VAL A 242 19.21 46.46 19.33
CA VAL A 242 20.30 46.43 20.31
C VAL A 242 21.08 47.73 20.21
N VAL A 243 21.33 48.37 21.35
CA VAL A 243 22.18 49.56 21.47
C VAL A 243 23.37 49.24 22.36
N VAL A 244 24.57 49.23 21.77
CA VAL A 244 25.84 49.12 22.49
C VAL A 244 26.34 50.53 22.78
N SER A 245 26.43 50.87 24.06
CA SER A 245 26.92 52.18 24.51
C SER A 245 28.40 52.06 24.91
N ARG A 246 29.24 53.01 24.47
CA ARG A 246 30.68 53.03 24.80
C ARG A 246 31.08 54.31 25.52
N ARG A 247 31.78 54.15 26.65
CA ARG A 247 32.56 55.20 27.30
C ARG A 247 34.02 55.09 26.88
N PHE A 248 34.63 56.19 26.42
CA PHE A 248 36.01 56.24 25.96
C PHE A 248 36.96 56.61 27.11
N GLY A 249 37.97 55.77 27.34
CA GLY A 249 38.94 55.95 28.44
C GLY A 249 40.23 56.67 28.09
N GLY A 250 40.35 57.27 26.90
CA GLY A 250 41.59 57.89 26.42
C GLY A 250 42.47 56.98 25.56
N THR A 251 42.44 55.65 25.79
CA THR A 251 43.23 54.69 24.99
C THR A 251 42.53 54.28 23.69
N LEU A 252 43.19 54.49 22.54
CA LEU A 252 42.71 54.03 21.23
C LEU A 252 42.82 52.50 21.09
N LEU A 253 41.68 51.81 20.95
CA LEU A 253 41.59 50.34 20.88
C LEU A 253 41.79 49.75 19.47
N GLY A 254 41.97 50.58 18.44
CA GLY A 254 42.13 50.11 17.05
C GLY A 254 40.93 49.28 16.55
N PRO A 255 41.14 48.30 15.63
CA PRO A 255 40.07 47.43 15.14
C PRO A 255 39.47 46.49 16.20
N ALA A 256 40.22 46.15 17.26
CA ALA A 256 39.80 45.16 18.26
C ALA A 256 38.47 45.50 18.96
N ARG A 257 38.16 46.80 19.09
CA ARG A 257 36.89 47.29 19.66
C ARG A 257 35.64 46.75 18.98
N PHE A 258 35.70 46.36 17.70
CA PHE A 258 34.56 45.75 17.01
C PHE A 258 34.24 44.35 17.55
N SER A 259 35.22 43.62 18.10
CA SER A 259 34.96 42.39 18.86
C SER A 259 34.12 42.75 20.09
N HIS A 260 34.58 43.68 20.93
CA HIS A 260 33.92 44.00 22.20
C HIS A 260 32.50 44.57 22.03
N ILE A 261 32.24 45.25 20.91
CA ILE A 261 30.89 45.65 20.51
C ILE A 261 30.02 44.43 20.19
N ALA A 262 30.54 43.48 19.41
CA ALA A 262 29.85 42.23 19.10
C ALA A 262 29.69 41.32 20.33
N ASP A 263 30.69 41.23 21.20
CA ASP A 263 30.70 40.46 22.45
C ASP A 263 29.56 40.94 23.39
N CYS A 264 29.45 42.26 23.60
CA CYS A 264 28.34 42.86 24.34
C CYS A 264 26.98 42.60 23.69
N ALA A 265 26.87 42.73 22.36
CA ALA A 265 25.62 42.47 21.63
C ALA A 265 25.19 40.99 21.73
N HIS A 266 26.15 40.06 21.63
CA HIS A 266 25.91 38.62 21.69
C HIS A 266 25.33 38.21 23.03
N ALA A 267 25.82 38.78 24.14
CA ALA A 267 25.31 38.51 25.48
C ALA A 267 23.80 38.82 25.63
N VAL A 268 23.32 39.94 25.06
CA VAL A 268 21.89 40.28 25.12
C VAL A 268 21.05 39.55 24.06
N CYS A 269 21.61 39.23 22.90
CA CYS A 269 20.93 38.43 21.88
C CYS A 269 20.71 36.98 22.34
N THR A 270 21.71 36.33 22.95
CA THR A 270 21.55 34.98 23.52
C THR A 270 20.47 34.95 24.60
N ALA A 271 20.46 35.93 25.52
CA ALA A 271 19.43 36.01 26.55
C ALA A 271 18.00 36.19 25.99
N MET A 272 17.85 36.88 24.85
CA MET A 272 16.57 36.98 24.14
C MET A 272 16.18 35.65 23.46
N TYR A 273 17.11 35.03 22.75
CA TYR A 273 16.91 33.75 22.06
C TYR A 273 16.51 32.62 23.02
N ASP A 274 17.17 32.51 24.17
CA ASP A 274 16.86 31.51 25.20
C ASP A 274 15.48 31.77 25.84
N ARG A 275 15.09 33.04 25.99
CA ARG A 275 13.75 33.44 26.46
C ARG A 275 12.67 33.09 25.43
N GLU A 276 12.91 33.35 24.15
CA GLU A 276 11.97 33.03 23.07
C GLU A 276 11.77 31.51 22.97
N LYS A 277 12.84 30.71 23.01
CA LYS A 277 12.74 29.24 23.07
C LYS A 277 12.07 28.72 24.35
N ALA A 278 12.22 29.40 25.49
CA ALA A 278 11.47 29.05 26.70
C ALA A 278 9.96 29.31 26.54
N ALA A 279 9.58 30.42 25.88
CA ALA A 279 8.19 30.72 25.57
C ALA A 279 7.60 29.73 24.54
N GLU A 280 8.33 29.42 23.47
CA GLU A 280 7.97 28.43 22.45
C GLU A 280 7.71 27.06 23.07
N ARG A 281 8.63 26.55 23.90
CA ARG A 281 8.46 25.29 24.66
C ARG A 281 7.24 25.31 25.58
N THR A 282 6.94 26.46 26.19
CA THR A 282 5.76 26.64 27.05
C THR A 282 4.47 26.57 26.24
N SER A 283 4.40 27.24 25.08
CA SER A 283 3.26 27.15 24.17
C SER A 283 3.07 25.73 23.65
N ARG A 284 4.13 25.12 23.10
CA ARG A 284 4.09 23.76 22.55
C ARG A 284 3.63 22.72 23.59
N ALA A 285 4.09 22.83 24.85
CA ALA A 285 3.61 21.98 25.93
C ALA A 285 2.14 22.22 26.27
N ALA A 286 1.66 23.48 26.23
CA ALA A 286 0.25 23.80 26.43
C ALA A 286 -0.64 23.26 25.30
N ASP A 287 -0.22 23.40 24.04
CA ASP A 287 -0.96 22.91 22.85
C ASP A 287 -1.11 21.38 22.86
N LEU A 288 -0.05 20.66 23.26
CA LEU A 288 -0.08 19.21 23.41
C LEU A 288 -0.93 18.77 24.60
N VAL A 289 -0.94 19.53 25.70
CA VAL A 289 -1.82 19.28 26.86
C VAL A 289 -3.29 19.64 26.56
N ALA A 290 -3.57 20.56 25.64
CA ALA A 290 -4.92 20.80 25.13
C ALA A 290 -5.43 19.58 24.36
N GLN A 291 -4.66 19.10 23.37
CA GLN A 291 -4.98 17.88 22.61
C GLN A 291 -5.15 16.66 23.53
N LEU A 292 -4.28 16.49 24.53
CA LEU A 292 -4.41 15.41 25.53
C LEU A 292 -5.77 15.40 26.25
N ARG A 293 -6.33 16.57 26.57
CA ARG A 293 -7.65 16.71 27.22
C ARG A 293 -8.81 16.37 26.27
N GLU A 294 -8.67 16.65 24.98
CA GLU A 294 -9.64 16.24 23.95
C GLU A 294 -9.67 14.70 23.85
N TRP A 295 -8.50 14.05 23.73
CA TRP A 295 -8.40 12.59 23.73
C TRP A 295 -8.83 11.96 25.06
N ASP A 296 -8.60 12.59 26.22
CA ASP A 296 -9.14 12.12 27.51
C ASP A 296 -10.67 12.13 27.55
N THR A 297 -11.29 13.14 26.92
CA THR A 297 -12.76 13.25 26.82
C THR A 297 -13.31 12.12 25.96
N GLU A 298 -12.71 11.88 24.78
CA GLU A 298 -13.08 10.76 23.91
C GLU A 298 -12.85 9.39 24.56
N VAL A 299 -11.78 9.22 25.37
CA VAL A 299 -11.58 8.02 26.20
C VAL A 299 -12.70 7.84 27.23
N ALA A 300 -13.23 8.92 27.81
CA ALA A 300 -14.32 8.85 28.77
C ALA A 300 -15.64 8.45 28.10
N ASP A 301 -15.98 9.09 26.98
CA ASP A 301 -17.22 8.85 26.23
C ASP A 301 -17.29 7.41 25.68
N LEU A 302 -16.21 6.93 25.03
CA LEU A 302 -16.13 5.55 24.54
C LEU A 302 -16.28 4.52 25.67
N ARG A 303 -15.75 4.81 26.87
CA ARG A 303 -15.90 3.94 28.05
C ARG A 303 -17.31 3.94 28.60
N LEU A 304 -17.99 5.09 28.59
CA LEU A 304 -19.41 5.18 28.97
C LEU A 304 -20.29 4.41 27.99
N GLU A 305 -20.03 4.49 26.68
CA GLU A 305 -20.80 3.75 25.66
C GLU A 305 -20.59 2.23 25.77
N ILE A 306 -19.34 1.76 25.88
CA ILE A 306 -19.03 0.34 26.12
C ILE A 306 -19.72 -0.17 27.39
N ALA A 307 -19.73 0.63 28.48
CA ALA A 307 -20.40 0.28 29.72
C ALA A 307 -21.94 0.25 29.58
N ALA A 308 -22.53 1.10 28.74
CA ALA A 308 -23.96 1.09 28.45
C ALA A 308 -24.37 -0.19 27.70
N LEU A 309 -23.66 -0.53 26.62
CA LEU A 309 -23.90 -1.77 25.85
C LEU A 309 -23.78 -3.03 26.74
N THR A 310 -22.79 -3.04 27.64
CA THR A 310 -22.57 -4.17 28.56
C THR A 310 -23.71 -4.36 29.59
N LYS A 311 -24.45 -3.30 29.93
CA LYS A 311 -25.65 -3.43 30.80
C LYS A 311 -26.86 -4.02 30.06
N VAL A 312 -26.99 -3.79 28.76
CA VAL A 312 -28.10 -4.31 27.95
C VAL A 312 -28.00 -5.84 27.83
N GLU A 313 -26.78 -6.39 27.69
CA GLU A 313 -26.52 -7.84 27.66
C GLU A 313 -26.93 -8.56 28.96
N THR A 314 -26.90 -7.89 30.11
CA THR A 314 -27.32 -8.46 31.40
C THR A 314 -28.83 -8.36 31.67
N GLY A 315 -29.63 -7.91 30.69
CA GLY A 315 -31.01 -7.49 30.87
C GLY A 315 -32.12 -8.54 30.75
N SER A 316 -31.84 -9.85 30.92
CA SER A 316 -32.89 -10.89 30.81
C SER A 316 -32.61 -12.13 31.68
N GLY A 317 -33.29 -12.22 32.83
CA GLY A 317 -33.30 -13.41 33.71
C GLY A 317 -33.18 -13.06 35.19
N GLU A 318 -34.20 -13.35 35.99
CA GLU A 318 -34.19 -13.14 37.44
C GLU A 318 -33.62 -14.36 38.19
N ALA A 319 -32.62 -14.15 39.05
CA ALA A 319 -32.35 -14.96 40.24
C ALA A 319 -31.38 -14.21 41.19
N GLU A 320 -31.61 -14.28 42.51
CA GLU A 320 -30.62 -13.82 43.50
C GLU A 320 -29.53 -14.87 43.73
N GLU A 321 -28.24 -14.49 43.68
CA GLU A 321 -27.29 -15.02 44.65
C GLU A 321 -26.18 -14.02 45.03
N LYS A 322 -25.60 -14.18 46.23
CA LYS A 322 -24.78 -13.17 46.89
C LYS A 322 -23.28 -13.45 46.76
N GLY A 323 -22.62 -12.83 45.78
CA GLY A 323 -21.17 -12.90 45.60
C GLY A 323 -20.56 -11.63 44.98
N LYS A 324 -19.85 -10.84 45.78
CA LYS A 324 -19.08 -9.61 45.43
C LYS A 324 -18.85 -9.36 43.92
N GLN A 325 -19.71 -8.56 43.29
CA GLN A 325 -19.35 -7.93 42.02
C GLN A 325 -18.23 -6.89 42.26
N PRO A 326 -17.20 -6.82 41.40
CA PRO A 326 -16.28 -5.68 41.39
C PRO A 326 -17.00 -4.48 40.76
N SER A 327 -17.38 -3.49 41.56
CA SER A 327 -17.93 -2.23 41.06
C SER A 327 -16.84 -1.47 40.30
N ILE A 328 -16.86 -1.54 38.96
CA ILE A 328 -15.99 -0.76 38.09
C ILE A 328 -16.40 0.72 38.20
N SER A 329 -15.82 1.42 39.17
CA SER A 329 -15.93 2.87 39.30
C SER A 329 -15.14 3.53 38.17
N VAL A 330 -15.81 3.86 37.07
CA VAL A 330 -15.26 4.70 36.00
C VAL A 330 -14.93 6.06 36.61
N SER A 331 -13.65 6.30 36.91
CA SER A 331 -13.18 7.57 37.46
C SER A 331 -13.25 8.65 36.39
N LEU A 332 -14.35 9.40 36.38
CA LEU A 332 -14.58 10.57 35.51
C LEU A 332 -13.72 11.79 35.87
N LYS A 333 -12.78 11.68 36.82
CA LYS A 333 -11.86 12.77 37.14
C LYS A 333 -10.75 12.85 36.07
N PRO A 334 -10.61 13.97 35.34
CA PRO A 334 -9.60 14.10 34.29
C PRO A 334 -8.17 14.05 34.86
N PRO A 335 -7.17 13.61 34.08
CA PRO A 335 -5.78 13.57 34.51
C PRO A 335 -5.21 14.96 34.82
N ASP A 336 -4.26 14.99 35.76
CA ASP A 336 -3.50 16.19 36.09
C ASP A 336 -2.21 16.27 35.26
N TYR A 337 -2.15 17.27 34.37
CA TYR A 337 -1.00 17.57 33.52
C TYR A 337 -0.13 18.71 34.06
N THR A 338 -0.32 19.14 35.32
CA THR A 338 0.49 20.21 35.93
C THR A 338 1.98 19.90 35.89
N ASN A 339 2.36 18.62 36.03
CA ASN A 339 3.76 18.16 35.93
C ASN A 339 4.30 17.99 34.49
N VAL A 340 3.54 18.43 33.47
CA VAL A 340 3.93 18.55 32.05
C VAL A 340 3.99 20.02 31.64
N LEU A 341 3.23 20.89 32.31
CA LEU A 341 3.23 22.34 32.09
C LEU A 341 4.27 23.08 32.96
N ASN A 342 4.59 22.57 34.16
CA ASN A 342 5.48 23.21 35.12
C ASN A 342 6.50 22.21 35.69
N PRO A 343 7.78 22.23 35.24
CA PRO A 343 8.27 22.95 34.05
C PRO A 343 7.70 22.36 32.74
N PRO A 344 7.75 23.09 31.61
CA PRO A 344 7.28 22.59 30.32
C PRO A 344 8.09 21.38 29.82
N ASP A 345 7.44 20.23 29.65
CA ASP A 345 8.04 18.97 29.22
C ASP A 345 7.36 18.45 27.94
N VAL A 346 7.84 18.96 26.80
CA VAL A 346 7.30 18.66 25.46
C VAL A 346 7.45 17.18 25.11
N GLU A 347 8.59 16.56 25.42
CA GLU A 347 8.83 15.16 25.06
C GLU A 347 7.89 14.21 25.81
N LYS A 348 7.66 14.47 27.11
CA LYS A 348 6.67 13.75 27.91
C LYS A 348 5.24 13.99 27.40
N ALA A 349 4.91 15.21 26.97
CA ALA A 349 3.60 15.51 26.38
C ALA A 349 3.36 14.71 25.09
N GLU A 350 4.32 14.65 24.17
CA GLU A 350 4.20 13.90 22.91
C GLU A 350 4.12 12.38 23.14
N ARG A 351 4.91 11.84 24.09
CA ARG A 351 4.82 10.43 24.51
C ARG A 351 3.44 10.09 25.10
N LEU A 352 2.87 10.97 25.92
CA LEU A 352 1.53 10.80 26.48
C LEU A 352 0.45 10.88 25.39
N LEU A 353 0.60 11.79 24.42
CA LEU A 353 -0.35 11.97 23.32
C LEU A 353 -0.45 10.72 22.44
N GLN A 354 0.70 10.15 22.05
CA GLN A 354 0.75 8.87 21.33
C GLN A 354 0.13 7.71 22.11
N ALA A 355 0.34 7.66 23.43
CA ALA A 355 -0.28 6.65 24.29
C ALA A 355 -1.81 6.81 24.37
N ARG A 356 -2.33 8.06 24.36
CA ARG A 356 -3.78 8.34 24.31
C ARG A 356 -4.41 8.00 22.97
N GLN A 357 -3.79 8.35 21.85
CA GLN A 357 -4.25 7.97 20.52
C GLN A 357 -4.40 6.44 20.39
N LYS A 358 -3.39 5.68 20.83
CA LYS A 358 -3.46 4.19 20.89
C LYS A 358 -4.56 3.68 21.83
N THR A 359 -4.81 4.36 22.96
CA THR A 359 -5.90 4.03 23.88
C THR A 359 -7.27 4.22 23.22
N VAL A 360 -7.47 5.32 22.49
CA VAL A 360 -8.72 5.58 21.76
C VAL A 360 -8.93 4.60 20.61
N GLN A 361 -7.91 4.30 19.82
CA GLN A 361 -7.99 3.27 18.77
C GLN A 361 -8.41 1.92 19.35
N SER A 362 -7.80 1.50 20.47
CA SER A 362 -8.17 0.27 21.17
C SER A 362 -9.61 0.30 21.72
N LEU A 363 -10.10 1.44 22.21
CA LEU A 363 -11.48 1.57 22.68
C LEU A 363 -12.50 1.61 21.54
N LYS A 364 -12.20 2.26 20.41
CA LYS A 364 -13.05 2.22 19.21
C LYS A 364 -13.19 0.79 18.67
N ALA A 365 -12.08 0.07 18.51
CA ALA A 365 -12.11 -1.33 18.11
C ALA A 365 -12.88 -2.22 19.12
N ALA A 366 -12.78 -1.95 20.42
CA ALA A 366 -13.54 -2.66 21.46
C ALA A 366 -15.05 -2.33 21.42
N LEU A 367 -15.41 -1.09 21.08
CA LEU A 367 -16.80 -0.66 20.89
C LEU A 367 -17.41 -1.27 19.62
N GLU A 368 -16.70 -1.25 18.50
CA GLU A 368 -17.10 -1.91 17.25
C GLU A 368 -17.29 -3.41 17.46
N LYS A 369 -16.35 -4.07 18.14
CA LYS A 369 -16.43 -5.49 18.54
C LYS A 369 -17.55 -5.82 19.54
N LYS A 370 -18.17 -4.80 20.16
CA LYS A 370 -19.38 -4.95 20.99
C LYS A 370 -20.69 -4.54 20.29
N ARG A 371 -20.61 -3.72 19.24
CA ARG A 371 -21.73 -3.39 18.35
C ARG A 371 -21.97 -4.52 17.34
N ALA A 372 -20.91 -5.18 16.87
CA ALA A 372 -20.99 -6.41 16.10
C ALA A 372 -21.33 -7.60 17.02
N LYS A 373 -22.34 -8.40 16.65
CA LYS A 373 -22.48 -9.76 17.19
C LYS A 373 -21.31 -10.63 16.71
N PRO A 374 -20.89 -11.64 17.49
CA PRO A 374 -19.47 -11.94 17.62
C PRO A 374 -18.91 -12.83 16.50
N GLU A 375 -18.12 -12.20 15.62
CA GLU A 375 -17.17 -12.87 14.71
C GLU A 375 -15.77 -12.25 14.95
N PRO A 376 -14.66 -13.02 14.82
CA PRO A 376 -13.36 -12.60 15.37
C PRO A 376 -12.44 -11.88 14.37
N SER A 377 -12.03 -10.65 14.72
CA SER A 377 -10.92 -9.95 14.07
C SER A 377 -10.10 -9.12 15.10
N PRO A 378 -8.95 -8.53 14.73
CA PRO A 378 -7.69 -9.27 14.75
C PRO A 378 -6.70 -8.71 15.79
N THR A 379 -5.78 -9.56 16.28
CA THR A 379 -4.77 -9.15 17.27
C THR A 379 -3.47 -8.74 16.56
N THR A 380 -2.81 -7.70 17.05
CA THR A 380 -1.48 -7.28 16.54
C THR A 380 -0.47 -8.39 16.77
N MET A 381 0.04 -9.01 15.71
CA MET A 381 0.97 -10.13 15.85
C MET A 381 2.37 -9.65 16.27
N SER A 382 2.68 -9.81 17.55
CA SER A 382 3.90 -10.57 17.86
C SER A 382 3.79 -11.93 17.17
N VAL A 383 4.82 -12.39 16.46
CA VAL A 383 4.83 -13.75 15.88
C VAL A 383 5.02 -14.78 16.98
N GLN A 384 3.96 -15.01 17.76
CA GLN A 384 3.72 -16.33 18.32
C GLN A 384 3.50 -17.26 17.13
N GLN A 385 4.31 -18.31 17.03
CA GLN A 385 4.08 -19.38 16.07
C GLN A 385 2.77 -20.09 16.46
N SER A 386 1.68 -19.76 15.76
CA SER A 386 0.46 -20.54 15.83
C SER A 386 0.75 -21.94 15.29
N ASN A 387 0.48 -22.98 16.07
CA ASN A 387 0.65 -24.36 15.59
C ASN A 387 -0.12 -24.54 14.27
N PRO A 388 0.53 -25.06 13.21
CA PRO A 388 -0.09 -25.16 11.89
C PRO A 388 -1.31 -26.10 11.94
N LEU A 389 -2.40 -25.67 11.33
CA LEU A 389 -3.71 -26.32 11.46
C LEU A 389 -3.72 -27.69 10.75
N PRO A 390 -4.01 -28.81 11.44
CA PRO A 390 -3.99 -30.13 10.80
C PRO A 390 -5.08 -30.29 9.74
N VAL A 391 -4.71 -30.75 8.54
CA VAL A 391 -5.63 -31.07 7.45
C VAL A 391 -5.27 -32.45 6.89
N LEU A 392 -6.25 -33.34 6.81
CA LEU A 392 -6.07 -34.71 6.36
C LEU A 392 -6.51 -34.89 4.91
N THR A 393 -5.65 -35.43 4.05
CA THR A 393 -6.07 -36.02 2.76
C THR A 393 -6.19 -37.54 2.85
N ILE A 394 -7.23 -38.10 2.21
CA ILE A 394 -7.46 -39.54 2.01
C ILE A 394 -7.51 -39.77 0.50
N ALA A 395 -6.38 -40.14 -0.10
CA ALA A 395 -6.23 -40.20 -1.56
C ALA A 395 -5.07 -41.12 -2.01
N GLY A 396 -5.03 -41.38 -3.32
CA GLY A 396 -3.88 -42.05 -3.96
C GLY A 396 -2.66 -41.13 -4.15
N THR A 397 -1.50 -41.73 -4.39
CA THR A 397 -0.25 -41.03 -4.70
C THR A 397 -0.14 -40.63 -6.17
N ASP A 398 0.56 -39.53 -6.48
CA ASP A 398 1.20 -39.31 -7.79
C ASP A 398 2.73 -39.13 -7.58
N PRO A 399 3.58 -40.08 -8.02
CA PRO A 399 5.03 -39.99 -7.90
C PRO A 399 5.65 -38.83 -8.68
N SER A 400 5.01 -38.33 -9.73
CA SER A 400 5.46 -37.10 -10.41
C SER A 400 5.10 -35.82 -9.64
N GLY A 401 4.28 -35.95 -8.60
CA GLY A 401 3.94 -34.90 -7.66
C GLY A 401 3.06 -33.80 -8.25
N GLY A 402 2.31 -34.08 -9.31
CA GLY A 402 1.34 -33.16 -9.91
C GLY A 402 -0.08 -33.29 -9.35
N ALA A 403 -0.49 -34.47 -8.89
CA ALA A 403 -1.81 -34.74 -8.31
C ALA A 403 -1.72 -35.55 -7.00
N GLY A 404 -2.83 -36.16 -6.57
CA GLY A 404 -2.89 -37.06 -5.42
C GLY A 404 -2.48 -36.41 -4.10
N ILE A 405 -2.07 -37.21 -3.11
CA ILE A 405 -1.61 -36.69 -1.82
C ILE A 405 -0.42 -35.72 -1.96
N GLN A 406 0.39 -35.82 -3.02
CA GLN A 406 1.50 -34.92 -3.28
C GLN A 406 1.03 -33.50 -3.63
N ALA A 407 -0.02 -33.35 -4.44
CA ALA A 407 -0.65 -32.05 -4.69
C ALA A 407 -1.33 -31.50 -3.44
N ASP A 408 -2.01 -32.38 -2.70
CA ASP A 408 -2.73 -32.01 -1.48
C ASP A 408 -1.78 -31.48 -0.40
N LEU A 409 -0.73 -32.24 -0.06
CA LEU A 409 0.25 -31.85 0.96
C LEU A 409 1.04 -30.59 0.57
N LYS A 410 1.36 -30.39 -0.72
CA LYS A 410 1.97 -29.12 -1.21
C LYS A 410 1.03 -27.94 -1.04
N THR A 411 -0.26 -28.14 -1.32
CA THR A 411 -1.29 -27.11 -1.17
C THR A 411 -1.52 -26.77 0.30
N PHE A 412 -1.56 -27.78 1.17
CA PHE A 412 -1.67 -27.62 2.63
C PHE A 412 -0.50 -26.79 3.18
N ALA A 413 0.74 -27.15 2.84
CA ALA A 413 1.93 -26.41 3.24
C ALA A 413 1.92 -24.96 2.74
N SER A 414 1.48 -24.72 1.50
CA SER A 414 1.41 -23.40 0.87
C SER A 414 0.27 -22.51 1.40
N HIS A 415 -0.61 -23.07 2.24
CA HIS A 415 -1.63 -22.37 3.05
C HIS A 415 -1.24 -22.26 4.54
N GLY A 416 -0.06 -22.73 4.95
CA GLY A 416 0.36 -22.76 6.36
C GLY A 416 -0.33 -23.85 7.22
N CYS A 417 -1.00 -24.81 6.58
CA CYS A 417 -1.65 -25.94 7.24
C CYS A 417 -0.66 -27.11 7.46
N TYR A 418 -0.87 -27.90 8.51
CA TYR A 418 -0.11 -29.12 8.76
C TYR A 418 -0.75 -30.28 8.01
N GLY A 419 -0.10 -30.75 6.94
CA GLY A 419 -0.64 -31.82 6.11
C GLY A 419 -0.44 -33.21 6.71
N THR A 420 -1.53 -33.96 6.87
CA THR A 420 -1.52 -35.41 7.11
C THR A 420 -2.15 -36.15 5.93
N SER A 421 -1.77 -37.41 5.72
CA SER A 421 -2.22 -38.19 4.55
C SER A 421 -2.45 -39.66 4.87
N VAL A 422 -3.58 -40.19 4.43
CA VAL A 422 -3.87 -41.63 4.33
C VAL A 422 -3.79 -42.04 2.86
N VAL A 423 -2.99 -43.05 2.56
CA VAL A 423 -2.83 -43.58 1.19
C VAL A 423 -3.89 -44.64 0.92
N THR A 424 -4.74 -44.38 -0.07
CA THR A 424 -5.76 -45.32 -0.59
C THR A 424 -5.23 -46.14 -1.77
N ALA A 425 -4.22 -45.65 -2.49
CA ALA A 425 -3.55 -46.37 -3.57
C ALA A 425 -2.14 -45.82 -3.81
N LEU A 426 -1.19 -46.73 -4.03
CA LEU A 426 0.06 -46.40 -4.73
C LEU A 426 -0.21 -46.43 -6.23
N VAL A 427 0.28 -45.44 -6.96
CA VAL A 427 0.08 -45.32 -8.41
C VAL A 427 1.42 -45.10 -9.09
N ALA A 428 1.72 -45.84 -10.15
CA ALA A 428 2.79 -45.48 -11.07
C ALA A 428 2.20 -44.47 -12.07
N GLN A 429 2.45 -43.18 -11.85
CA GLN A 429 1.92 -42.08 -12.66
C GLN A 429 3.01 -41.07 -13.01
N ASN A 430 2.89 -40.48 -14.20
CA ASN A 430 3.66 -39.31 -14.62
C ASN A 430 2.83 -38.41 -15.55
N THR A 431 3.40 -37.29 -16.00
CA THR A 431 2.74 -36.30 -16.90
C THR A 431 2.17 -36.87 -18.22
N ARG A 432 2.52 -38.12 -18.59
CA ARG A 432 2.00 -38.81 -19.78
C ARG A 432 0.79 -39.71 -19.50
N GLY A 433 0.52 -40.06 -18.23
CA GLY A 433 -0.58 -40.95 -17.85
C GLY A 433 -0.29 -41.81 -16.62
N VAL A 434 -1.22 -42.73 -16.34
CA VAL A 434 -1.11 -43.79 -15.32
C VAL A 434 -0.64 -45.07 -15.99
N GLU A 435 0.34 -45.74 -15.37
CA GLU A 435 0.95 -46.98 -15.87
C GLU A 435 0.58 -48.20 -15.01
N ALA A 436 0.35 -48.02 -13.70
CA ALA A 436 -0.14 -49.06 -12.78
C ALA A 436 -0.82 -48.46 -11.53
N ILE A 437 -1.72 -49.22 -10.91
CA ILE A 437 -2.35 -48.90 -9.61
C ILE A 437 -2.18 -50.10 -8.68
N HIS A 438 -1.88 -49.85 -7.40
CA HIS A 438 -1.77 -50.84 -6.33
C HIS A 438 -2.49 -50.34 -5.07
N ALA A 439 -3.67 -50.90 -4.79
CA ALA A 439 -4.41 -50.63 -3.56
C ALA A 439 -3.81 -51.44 -2.39
N PRO A 440 -3.52 -50.83 -1.23
CA PRO A 440 -3.23 -51.56 0.00
C PRO A 440 -4.52 -52.22 0.54
N PRO A 441 -4.43 -53.26 1.39
CA PRO A 441 -5.61 -53.88 1.98
C PRO A 441 -6.49 -52.86 2.73
N PRO A 442 -7.84 -52.93 2.64
CA PRO A 442 -8.72 -51.96 3.29
C PRO A 442 -8.50 -51.82 4.80
N ASP A 443 -8.14 -52.89 5.50
CA ASP A 443 -7.77 -52.82 6.93
C ASP A 443 -6.50 -52.01 7.19
N PHE A 444 -5.54 -51.97 6.26
CA PHE A 444 -4.40 -51.08 6.38
C PHE A 444 -4.81 -49.61 6.20
N VAL A 445 -5.81 -49.32 5.37
CA VAL A 445 -6.43 -47.99 5.27
C VAL A 445 -7.17 -47.63 6.57
N ARG A 446 -7.92 -48.56 7.19
CA ARG A 446 -8.52 -48.36 8.53
C ARG A 446 -7.47 -48.01 9.59
N HIS A 447 -6.33 -48.72 9.61
CA HIS A 447 -5.23 -48.45 10.54
C HIS A 447 -4.57 -47.09 10.29
N GLN A 448 -4.29 -46.73 9.03
CA GLN A 448 -3.76 -45.41 8.68
C GLN A 448 -4.69 -44.28 9.17
N ILE A 449 -6.01 -44.40 8.96
CA ILE A 449 -6.99 -43.40 9.43
C ILE A 449 -6.92 -43.26 10.96
N ARG A 450 -6.97 -44.37 11.71
CA ARG A 450 -6.88 -44.35 13.18
C ARG A 450 -5.58 -43.71 13.67
N CYS A 451 -4.44 -44.11 13.12
CA CYS A 451 -3.14 -43.54 13.49
C CYS A 451 -3.06 -42.01 13.32
N VAL A 452 -3.82 -41.42 12.39
CA VAL A 452 -3.93 -39.96 12.27
C VAL A 452 -4.99 -39.40 13.21
N LEU A 453 -6.20 -39.97 13.27
CA LEU A 453 -7.31 -39.42 14.06
C LEU A 453 -7.11 -39.52 15.58
N ASP A 454 -6.39 -40.53 16.06
CA ASP A 454 -6.14 -40.78 17.48
C ASP A 454 -5.03 -39.86 18.07
N ASP A 455 -4.18 -39.26 17.22
CA ASP A 455 -3.01 -38.44 17.61
C ASP A 455 -3.07 -36.99 17.07
N ILE A 456 -3.43 -36.81 15.80
CA ILE A 456 -3.43 -35.53 15.07
C ILE A 456 -4.82 -35.24 14.50
N PRO A 457 -5.81 -34.86 15.36
CA PRO A 457 -7.20 -34.67 14.94
C PRO A 457 -7.33 -33.53 13.90
N PRO A 458 -7.85 -33.82 12.68
CA PRO A 458 -7.89 -32.86 11.59
C PRO A 458 -8.97 -31.80 11.77
N ARG A 459 -8.68 -30.58 11.30
CA ARG A 459 -9.58 -29.42 11.25
C ARG A 459 -10.45 -29.41 9.98
N ALA A 460 -10.00 -30.09 8.93
CA ALA A 460 -10.77 -30.43 7.72
C ALA A 460 -10.23 -31.75 7.14
N ILE A 461 -11.08 -32.50 6.43
CA ILE A 461 -10.72 -33.73 5.74
C ILE A 461 -11.02 -33.56 4.24
N LYS A 462 -10.14 -34.07 3.38
CA LYS A 462 -10.31 -34.09 1.92
C LYS A 462 -10.20 -35.53 1.40
N THR A 463 -11.12 -35.96 0.54
CA THR A 463 -11.00 -37.20 -0.23
C THR A 463 -10.59 -36.93 -1.67
N GLY A 464 -9.71 -37.77 -2.21
CA GLY A 464 -9.34 -37.80 -3.63
C GLY A 464 -9.75 -39.14 -4.27
N MET A 465 -8.86 -39.76 -5.05
CA MET A 465 -9.09 -41.12 -5.59
C MET A 465 -9.15 -42.15 -4.45
N LEU A 466 -10.20 -42.98 -4.39
CA LEU A 466 -10.48 -43.89 -3.26
C LEU A 466 -10.28 -45.40 -3.57
N ALA A 467 -9.61 -45.70 -4.67
CA ALA A 467 -9.27 -47.05 -5.16
C ALA A 467 -10.45 -47.96 -5.53
N ASP A 468 -11.22 -48.45 -4.55
CA ASP A 468 -12.27 -49.45 -4.75
C ASP A 468 -13.37 -49.39 -3.68
N ALA A 469 -14.47 -50.12 -3.93
CA ALA A 469 -15.62 -50.20 -3.04
C ALA A 469 -15.28 -50.72 -1.62
N PRO A 470 -14.47 -51.79 -1.42
CA PRO A 470 -14.02 -52.21 -0.10
C PRO A 470 -13.23 -51.13 0.67
N THR A 471 -12.36 -50.38 -0.02
CA THR A 471 -11.57 -49.28 0.55
C THR A 471 -12.47 -48.11 0.94
N LEU A 472 -13.42 -47.74 0.07
CA LEU A 472 -14.42 -46.71 0.34
C LEU A 472 -15.29 -47.06 1.56
N GLN A 473 -15.81 -48.28 1.63
CA GLN A 473 -16.57 -48.77 2.80
C GLN A 473 -15.71 -48.74 4.07
N ALA A 474 -14.44 -49.13 3.99
CA ALA A 474 -13.51 -49.08 5.12
C ALA A 474 -13.27 -47.64 5.61
N ILE A 475 -13.18 -46.66 4.70
CA ILE A 475 -13.08 -45.23 5.04
C ILE A 475 -14.37 -44.74 5.73
N ILE A 476 -15.53 -44.94 5.10
CA ILE A 476 -16.83 -44.46 5.61
C ILE A 476 -17.12 -45.06 6.99
N GLN A 477 -16.95 -46.37 7.15
CA GLN A 477 -17.15 -47.06 8.43
C GLN A 477 -16.20 -46.55 9.53
N THR A 478 -14.94 -46.26 9.20
CA THR A 478 -13.96 -45.78 10.18
C THR A 478 -14.25 -44.34 10.60
N LEU A 479 -14.56 -43.45 9.65
CA LEU A 479 -14.97 -42.08 9.94
C LEU A 479 -16.29 -42.04 10.74
N GLY A 480 -17.32 -42.77 10.28
CA GLY A 480 -18.61 -42.84 10.96
C GLY A 480 -18.51 -43.39 12.38
N SER A 481 -17.71 -44.44 12.59
CA SER A 481 -17.47 -45.03 13.92
C SER A 481 -16.62 -44.13 14.82
N PHE A 482 -15.70 -43.34 14.25
CA PHE A 482 -14.91 -42.39 15.03
C PHE A 482 -15.75 -41.17 15.45
N TYR A 483 -16.64 -40.65 14.60
CA TYR A 483 -17.43 -39.45 14.88
C TYR A 483 -18.83 -39.71 15.49
N SER A 484 -19.23 -40.97 15.72
CA SER A 484 -20.52 -41.30 16.35
C SER A 484 -20.57 -41.01 17.86
N GLU A 485 -19.43 -41.05 18.57
CA GLU A 485 -19.34 -40.90 20.04
C GLU A 485 -19.40 -39.43 20.50
N GLY A 486 -20.29 -38.62 19.90
CA GLY A 486 -20.42 -37.19 20.22
C GLY A 486 -19.27 -36.29 19.74
N ARG A 487 -18.30 -36.85 19.00
CA ARG A 487 -17.22 -36.08 18.34
C ARG A 487 -17.76 -35.46 17.05
N VAL A 488 -17.70 -34.14 16.90
CA VAL A 488 -18.15 -33.48 15.67
C VAL A 488 -17.17 -33.77 14.52
N MET A 489 -17.67 -34.28 13.39
CA MET A 489 -16.85 -34.47 12.19
C MET A 489 -16.44 -33.11 11.60
N PRO A 490 -15.14 -32.87 11.31
CA PRO A 490 -14.70 -31.66 10.64
C PRO A 490 -15.24 -31.60 9.19
N PRO A 491 -15.21 -30.42 8.53
CA PRO A 491 -15.68 -30.29 7.14
C PRO A 491 -14.99 -31.29 6.20
N LEU A 492 -15.80 -32.09 5.50
CA LEU A 492 -15.37 -33.07 4.51
C LEU A 492 -15.49 -32.47 3.10
N VAL A 493 -14.36 -32.31 2.41
CA VAL A 493 -14.26 -31.92 1.01
C VAL A 493 -14.12 -33.16 0.14
N ILE A 494 -15.00 -33.35 -0.83
CA ILE A 494 -14.96 -34.51 -1.73
C ILE A 494 -14.57 -34.05 -3.14
N ASP A 495 -13.38 -34.45 -3.61
CA ASP A 495 -13.03 -34.46 -5.03
C ASP A 495 -13.39 -35.86 -5.56
N PRO A 496 -14.51 -36.04 -6.28
CA PRO A 496 -15.02 -37.35 -6.66
C PRO A 496 -14.26 -37.87 -7.88
N VAL A 497 -12.99 -38.27 -7.67
CA VAL A 497 -12.07 -38.70 -8.74
C VAL A 497 -12.49 -40.06 -9.32
N MET A 498 -13.46 -40.00 -10.24
CA MET A 498 -14.06 -41.15 -10.93
C MET A 498 -13.44 -41.37 -12.32
N VAL A 499 -12.86 -40.33 -12.91
CA VAL A 499 -12.28 -40.32 -14.27
C VAL A 499 -10.85 -39.76 -14.22
N SER A 500 -9.93 -40.35 -14.98
CA SER A 500 -8.55 -39.85 -15.09
C SER A 500 -8.48 -38.58 -15.93
N THR A 501 -7.39 -37.82 -15.79
CA THR A 501 -7.05 -36.68 -16.67
C THR A 501 -6.83 -37.10 -18.14
N SER A 502 -6.75 -38.40 -18.42
CA SER A 502 -6.71 -38.99 -19.77
C SER A 502 -8.05 -39.57 -20.25
N GLY A 503 -9.14 -39.40 -19.48
CA GLY A 503 -10.50 -39.78 -19.88
C GLY A 503 -10.91 -41.24 -19.60
N HIS A 504 -10.08 -42.02 -18.90
CA HIS A 504 -10.44 -43.39 -18.52
C HIS A 504 -11.19 -43.41 -17.18
N SER A 505 -12.22 -44.25 -17.04
CA SER A 505 -12.82 -44.53 -15.73
C SER A 505 -11.76 -45.12 -14.80
N LEU A 506 -11.60 -44.54 -13.61
CA LEU A 506 -10.66 -45.01 -12.58
C LEU A 506 -11.31 -45.99 -11.60
N LEU A 507 -12.64 -46.01 -11.55
CA LEU A 507 -13.43 -46.76 -10.57
C LEU A 507 -14.47 -47.66 -11.27
N GLU A 508 -14.85 -48.74 -10.58
CA GLU A 508 -15.99 -49.58 -10.95
C GLU A 508 -17.33 -48.90 -10.64
N SER A 509 -18.40 -49.29 -11.36
CA SER A 509 -19.76 -48.80 -11.11
C SER A 509 -20.24 -49.03 -9.67
N SER A 510 -19.84 -50.15 -9.06
CA SER A 510 -20.02 -50.48 -7.64
C SER A 510 -19.54 -49.37 -6.70
N THR A 511 -18.38 -48.77 -7.01
CA THR A 511 -17.74 -47.73 -6.21
C THR A 511 -18.40 -46.37 -6.48
N ASN A 512 -18.79 -46.10 -7.73
CA ASN A 512 -19.51 -44.88 -8.10
C ASN A 512 -20.86 -44.75 -7.38
N THR A 513 -21.60 -45.86 -7.22
CA THR A 513 -22.83 -45.89 -6.42
C THR A 513 -22.57 -45.55 -4.95
N LEU A 514 -21.54 -46.15 -4.32
CA LEU A 514 -21.18 -45.85 -2.93
C LEU A 514 -20.73 -44.39 -2.71
N ILE A 515 -20.03 -43.78 -3.68
CA ILE A 515 -19.71 -42.35 -3.63
C ILE A 515 -21.01 -41.53 -3.60
N LYS A 516 -21.97 -41.85 -4.49
CA LYS A 516 -23.26 -41.16 -4.60
C LYS A 516 -24.16 -41.32 -3.38
N GLU A 517 -24.26 -42.53 -2.83
CA GLU A 517 -25.28 -42.90 -1.84
C GLU A 517 -24.79 -42.83 -0.38
N GLU A 518 -23.49 -43.03 -0.12
CA GLU A 518 -22.93 -43.00 1.25
C GLU A 518 -21.94 -41.85 1.49
N LEU A 519 -21.09 -41.48 0.51
CA LEU A 519 -20.05 -40.48 0.72
C LEU A 519 -20.54 -39.03 0.50
N VAL A 520 -21.20 -38.74 -0.62
CA VAL A 520 -21.73 -37.40 -0.97
C VAL A 520 -22.66 -36.80 0.09
N PRO A 521 -23.55 -37.56 0.77
CA PRO A 521 -24.34 -37.05 1.89
C PRO A 521 -23.54 -36.50 3.09
N LEU A 522 -22.27 -36.88 3.24
CA LEU A 522 -21.39 -36.41 4.32
C LEU A 522 -20.67 -35.09 3.97
N ALA A 523 -20.79 -34.60 2.74
CA ALA A 523 -19.99 -33.47 2.26
C ALA A 523 -20.28 -32.13 2.97
N ALA A 524 -19.22 -31.42 3.31
CA ALA A 524 -19.27 -29.96 3.39
C ALA A 524 -19.37 -29.36 1.99
N ILE A 525 -18.53 -29.83 1.06
CA ILE A 525 -18.63 -29.51 -0.36
C ILE A 525 -18.17 -30.71 -1.21
N VAL A 526 -18.85 -30.94 -2.34
CA VAL A 526 -18.40 -31.88 -3.39
C VAL A 526 -17.99 -31.08 -4.63
N THR A 527 -16.86 -31.45 -5.23
CA THR A 527 -16.20 -30.65 -6.29
C THR A 527 -16.07 -31.43 -7.61
N PRO A 528 -17.15 -31.88 -8.28
CA PRO A 528 -17.06 -32.68 -9.50
C PRO A 528 -16.65 -31.84 -10.73
N ASN A 529 -15.91 -32.42 -11.67
CA ASN A 529 -15.81 -31.90 -13.03
C ASN A 529 -17.04 -32.29 -13.85
N VAL A 530 -17.11 -31.89 -15.13
CA VAL A 530 -18.25 -32.19 -16.00
C VAL A 530 -18.48 -33.71 -16.17
N PRO A 531 -17.51 -34.53 -16.61
CA PRO A 531 -17.65 -35.99 -16.59
C PRO A 531 -18.01 -36.61 -15.23
N GLU A 532 -17.42 -36.14 -14.13
CA GLU A 532 -17.73 -36.59 -12.77
C GLU A 532 -19.18 -36.24 -12.37
N ALA A 533 -19.68 -35.08 -12.80
CA ALA A 533 -21.05 -34.64 -12.56
C ALA A 533 -22.08 -35.45 -13.37
N GLU A 534 -21.76 -35.78 -14.63
CA GLU A 534 -22.57 -36.68 -15.46
C GLU A 534 -22.70 -38.07 -14.82
N LEU A 535 -21.58 -38.64 -14.36
CA LEU A 535 -21.58 -39.94 -13.65
C LEU A 535 -22.34 -39.91 -12.31
N LEU A 536 -22.19 -38.85 -11.50
CA LEU A 536 -22.92 -38.71 -10.24
C LEU A 536 -24.43 -38.57 -10.46
N LEU A 537 -24.86 -37.87 -11.51
CA LEU A 537 -26.27 -37.71 -11.84
C LEU A 537 -26.87 -38.94 -12.53
N GLY A 538 -26.06 -39.67 -13.30
CA GLY A 538 -26.52 -40.77 -14.17
C GLY A 538 -26.96 -40.27 -15.54
N LEU A 539 -26.24 -39.28 -16.09
CA LEU A 539 -26.46 -38.70 -17.41
C LEU A 539 -25.50 -39.31 -18.45
N ASP A 540 -25.90 -39.29 -19.72
CA ASP A 540 -25.03 -39.66 -20.84
C ASP A 540 -23.90 -38.63 -21.02
N ALA A 541 -22.73 -39.10 -21.47
CA ALA A 541 -21.54 -38.26 -21.62
C ALA A 541 -21.75 -37.13 -22.64
N GLY A 542 -21.48 -35.88 -22.23
CA GLY A 542 -21.73 -34.68 -23.03
C GLY A 542 -23.12 -34.06 -22.87
N SER A 543 -23.93 -34.53 -21.91
CA SER A 543 -25.19 -33.88 -21.50
C SER A 543 -24.97 -32.48 -20.90
N ILE A 544 -23.85 -32.25 -20.21
CA ILE A 544 -23.51 -30.96 -19.59
C ILE A 544 -22.65 -30.14 -20.56
N ALA A 545 -23.30 -29.60 -21.59
CA ALA A 545 -22.65 -28.85 -22.68
C ALA A 545 -22.78 -27.31 -22.59
N SER A 546 -23.61 -26.77 -21.70
CA SER A 546 -23.90 -25.33 -21.58
C SER A 546 -23.86 -24.83 -20.13
N LEU A 547 -23.80 -23.51 -19.93
CA LEU A 547 -23.74 -22.91 -18.60
C LEU A 547 -24.99 -23.22 -17.76
N ASP A 548 -26.20 -23.17 -18.34
CA ASP A 548 -27.44 -23.61 -17.67
C ASP A 548 -27.42 -25.11 -17.30
N ALA A 549 -26.76 -25.96 -18.09
CA ALA A 549 -26.60 -27.38 -17.76
C ALA A 549 -25.64 -27.57 -16.57
N ILE A 550 -24.57 -26.78 -16.47
CA ILE A 550 -23.65 -26.80 -15.32
C ILE A 550 -24.39 -26.35 -14.04
N VAL A 551 -25.21 -25.29 -14.13
CA VAL A 551 -26.06 -24.82 -13.00
C VAL A 551 -27.06 -25.92 -12.59
N SER A 552 -27.77 -26.50 -13.55
CA SER A 552 -28.72 -27.59 -13.31
C SER A 552 -28.06 -28.82 -12.67
N ALA A 553 -26.82 -29.12 -13.04
CA ALA A 553 -26.03 -30.19 -12.44
C ALA A 553 -25.57 -29.87 -11.01
N ALA A 554 -25.19 -28.63 -10.73
CA ALA A 554 -24.82 -28.19 -9.38
C ALA A 554 -26.00 -28.33 -8.40
N GLU A 555 -27.19 -27.88 -8.82
CA GLU A 555 -28.44 -28.12 -8.09
C GLU A 555 -28.76 -29.62 -7.93
N GLY A 556 -28.60 -30.39 -9.02
CA GLY A 556 -28.89 -31.82 -9.07
C GLY A 556 -28.07 -32.63 -8.08
N ILE A 557 -26.77 -32.32 -8.00
CA ILE A 557 -25.83 -33.01 -7.10
C ILE A 557 -26.02 -32.57 -5.65
N SER A 558 -26.41 -31.31 -5.40
CA SER A 558 -26.78 -30.86 -4.04
C SER A 558 -27.98 -31.65 -3.48
N LYS A 559 -28.94 -32.02 -4.35
CA LYS A 559 -30.10 -32.86 -3.99
C LYS A 559 -29.72 -34.29 -3.58
N LEU A 560 -28.49 -34.75 -3.87
CA LEU A 560 -27.95 -36.04 -3.39
C LEU A 560 -27.54 -36.01 -1.90
N GLY A 561 -27.37 -34.81 -1.32
CA GLY A 561 -27.16 -34.65 0.13
C GLY A 561 -26.12 -33.61 0.52
N ALA A 562 -25.15 -33.32 -0.35
CA ALA A 562 -24.07 -32.38 -0.08
C ALA A 562 -24.58 -30.99 0.32
N ARG A 563 -23.93 -30.35 1.31
CA ARG A 563 -24.30 -28.99 1.75
C ARG A 563 -23.99 -27.92 0.70
N ALA A 564 -22.90 -28.09 -0.04
CA ALA A 564 -22.57 -27.30 -1.22
C ALA A 564 -22.05 -28.19 -2.34
N THR A 565 -22.21 -27.73 -3.58
CA THR A 565 -21.65 -28.37 -4.79
C THR A 565 -20.90 -27.33 -5.60
N LEU A 566 -19.66 -27.63 -6.02
CA LEU A 566 -18.85 -26.79 -6.91
C LEU A 566 -18.53 -27.56 -8.20
N VAL A 567 -19.31 -27.34 -9.27
CA VAL A 567 -19.05 -28.00 -10.56
C VAL A 567 -17.92 -27.27 -11.29
N LYS A 568 -16.83 -27.99 -11.56
CA LYS A 568 -15.59 -27.51 -12.20
C LYS A 568 -15.79 -27.43 -13.72
N GLY A 569 -16.21 -26.26 -14.23
CA GLY A 569 -16.75 -26.10 -15.60
C GLY A 569 -15.71 -26.02 -16.72
N GLY A 570 -14.41 -26.11 -16.42
CA GLY A 570 -13.29 -25.97 -17.36
C GLY A 570 -13.20 -27.00 -18.51
N HIS A 571 -14.21 -27.86 -18.70
CA HIS A 571 -14.37 -28.76 -19.84
C HIS A 571 -15.30 -28.20 -20.91
N CYS A 572 -16.23 -27.31 -20.55
CA CYS A 572 -17.09 -26.60 -21.49
C CYS A 572 -16.33 -25.44 -22.15
N LYS A 573 -16.62 -25.16 -23.41
CA LYS A 573 -16.21 -23.91 -24.06
C LYS A 573 -17.28 -22.87 -23.78
N LEU A 574 -16.94 -21.86 -22.98
CA LEU A 574 -17.85 -20.79 -22.57
C LEU A 574 -17.22 -19.43 -22.90
N SER A 575 -18.07 -18.48 -23.24
CA SER A 575 -17.74 -17.10 -23.50
C SER A 575 -18.24 -16.18 -22.39
N ALA A 576 -17.69 -14.97 -22.28
CA ALA A 576 -18.26 -13.95 -21.41
C ALA A 576 -19.69 -13.58 -21.86
N GLY A 577 -20.01 -13.72 -23.15
CA GLY A 577 -21.37 -13.56 -23.70
C GLY A 577 -22.39 -14.53 -23.09
N ASP A 578 -22.02 -15.80 -22.88
CA ASP A 578 -22.89 -16.81 -22.25
C ASP A 578 -23.23 -16.42 -20.80
N VAL A 579 -22.23 -15.94 -20.05
CA VAL A 579 -22.42 -15.45 -18.67
C VAL A 579 -23.33 -14.23 -18.66
N LEU A 580 -23.11 -13.26 -19.56
CA LEU A 580 -23.93 -12.06 -19.67
C LEU A 580 -25.37 -12.38 -20.11
N ALA A 581 -25.57 -13.40 -20.95
CA ALA A 581 -26.90 -13.86 -21.37
C ALA A 581 -27.66 -14.52 -20.20
N LEU A 582 -27.02 -15.40 -19.43
CA LEU A 582 -27.62 -16.01 -18.24
C LEU A 582 -27.92 -14.98 -17.14
N THR A 583 -27.02 -14.01 -16.95
CA THR A 583 -27.24 -12.90 -15.99
C THR A 583 -28.45 -12.05 -16.38
N LYS A 584 -28.72 -11.86 -17.68
CA LYS A 584 -29.90 -11.14 -18.18
C LYS A 584 -31.20 -11.95 -18.11
N SER A 585 -31.14 -13.29 -18.05
CA SER A 585 -32.33 -14.16 -18.02
C SER A 585 -32.85 -14.44 -16.61
N LYS A 586 -31.99 -14.42 -15.58
CA LYS A 586 -32.39 -14.53 -14.17
C LYS A 586 -32.82 -13.16 -13.63
N GLN A 587 -34.13 -12.96 -13.44
CA GLN A 587 -34.70 -11.68 -12.99
C GLN A 587 -34.58 -11.42 -11.47
N ASP A 588 -34.09 -12.39 -10.70
CA ASP A 588 -33.99 -12.33 -9.23
C ASP A 588 -32.50 -12.24 -8.80
N PRO A 589 -32.03 -11.08 -8.30
CA PRO A 589 -30.65 -10.90 -7.84
C PRO A 589 -30.23 -11.82 -6.68
N ASP A 590 -31.19 -12.26 -5.86
CA ASP A 590 -30.90 -13.15 -4.72
C ASP A 590 -30.78 -14.63 -5.17
N SER A 591 -31.12 -14.94 -6.43
CA SER A 591 -31.02 -16.29 -7.00
C SER A 591 -29.66 -16.61 -7.62
N LEU A 592 -29.00 -15.62 -8.24
CA LEU A 592 -27.76 -15.80 -9.00
C LEU A 592 -26.78 -14.64 -8.76
N TYR A 593 -25.65 -14.94 -8.14
CA TYR A 593 -24.51 -14.02 -8.05
C TYR A 593 -23.43 -14.36 -9.09
N VAL A 594 -22.80 -13.34 -9.68
CA VAL A 594 -21.75 -13.52 -10.69
C VAL A 594 -20.48 -12.83 -10.24
N ARG A 595 -19.45 -13.63 -9.96
CA ARG A 595 -18.13 -13.17 -9.56
C ARG A 595 -17.16 -13.27 -10.74
N TRP A 596 -16.97 -12.17 -11.43
CA TRP A 596 -15.82 -11.98 -12.32
C TRP A 596 -14.55 -11.86 -11.47
N ASP A 597 -13.47 -12.49 -11.92
CA ASP A 597 -12.16 -12.37 -11.30
C ASP A 597 -11.23 -11.45 -12.11
N ILE A 598 -10.09 -11.13 -11.50
CA ILE A 598 -9.04 -10.26 -12.05
C ILE A 598 -8.76 -10.53 -13.53
N GLY A 599 -8.77 -9.47 -14.34
CA GLY A 599 -8.51 -9.54 -15.78
C GLY A 599 -9.65 -10.12 -16.65
N THR A 600 -10.89 -10.18 -16.17
CA THR A 600 -12.07 -10.57 -16.99
C THR A 600 -13.32 -9.75 -16.73
N GLY A 601 -14.24 -9.77 -17.70
CA GLY A 601 -15.60 -9.22 -17.54
C GLY A 601 -15.74 -7.75 -17.93
N PRO A 602 -16.93 -7.15 -17.69
CA PRO A 602 -17.26 -5.81 -18.17
C PRO A 602 -16.34 -4.72 -17.61
N ASP A 603 -15.89 -4.88 -16.36
CA ASP A 603 -15.00 -3.95 -15.67
C ASP A 603 -13.51 -4.08 -16.05
N GLN A 604 -13.12 -5.02 -16.94
CA GLN A 604 -11.73 -5.16 -17.39
C GLN A 604 -11.29 -3.93 -18.22
N PRO A 605 -10.18 -3.24 -17.91
CA PRO A 605 -9.71 -2.09 -18.68
C PRO A 605 -9.52 -2.39 -20.17
N VAL A 606 -10.06 -1.53 -21.04
CA VAL A 606 -10.01 -1.65 -22.51
C VAL A 606 -8.59 -1.49 -23.06
N ILE A 607 -7.68 -0.80 -22.36
CA ILE A 607 -6.25 -0.73 -22.70
C ILE A 607 -5.51 -2.07 -22.52
N LEU A 608 -6.00 -2.97 -21.66
CA LEU A 608 -5.39 -4.28 -21.41
C LEU A 608 -5.94 -5.38 -22.33
N ARG A 609 -7.00 -5.09 -23.09
CA ARG A 609 -7.60 -6.02 -24.06
C ARG A 609 -6.75 -6.04 -25.34
N PRO A 610 -6.39 -7.21 -25.89
CA PRO A 610 -5.69 -7.30 -27.18
C PRO A 610 -6.45 -6.56 -28.30
N ASP A 611 -5.74 -5.97 -29.26
CA ASP A 611 -6.38 -5.21 -30.35
C ASP A 611 -7.25 -6.08 -31.28
N ASN A 612 -7.03 -7.39 -31.27
CA ASN A 612 -7.87 -8.40 -31.94
C ASN A 612 -9.06 -8.88 -31.08
N CYS A 613 -9.30 -8.32 -29.89
CA CYS A 613 -10.36 -8.76 -28.98
C CYS A 613 -11.72 -8.22 -29.45
N THR A 614 -12.35 -8.95 -30.37
CA THR A 614 -13.66 -8.66 -30.95
C THR A 614 -14.78 -8.72 -29.90
N VAL A 615 -15.09 -7.56 -29.31
CA VAL A 615 -16.09 -7.37 -28.25
C VAL A 615 -15.75 -8.13 -26.95
N LEU A 616 -16.44 -7.81 -25.85
CA LEU A 616 -16.28 -8.53 -24.58
C LEU A 616 -16.88 -9.93 -24.69
N GLU A 617 -18.03 -10.03 -25.34
CA GLU A 617 -18.87 -11.21 -25.45
C GLU A 617 -18.15 -12.43 -26.03
N GLU A 618 -17.12 -12.25 -26.87
CA GLU A 618 -16.34 -13.35 -27.48
C GLU A 618 -15.17 -13.85 -26.60
N GLN A 619 -14.89 -13.22 -25.45
CA GLN A 619 -13.80 -13.61 -24.55
C GLN A 619 -14.03 -15.03 -23.97
N ASN A 620 -13.12 -15.97 -24.27
CA ASN A 620 -13.18 -17.33 -23.72
C ASN A 620 -12.91 -17.32 -22.20
N VAL A 621 -13.81 -17.94 -21.43
CA VAL A 621 -13.77 -18.00 -19.96
C VAL A 621 -13.85 -19.43 -19.44
N VAL A 622 -13.44 -19.61 -18.19
CA VAL A 622 -13.78 -20.76 -17.35
C VAL A 622 -14.75 -20.28 -16.29
N VAL A 623 -15.87 -20.99 -16.14
CA VAL A 623 -16.87 -20.73 -15.10
C VAL A 623 -16.98 -21.97 -14.22
N ASP A 624 -16.69 -21.84 -12.94
CA ASP A 624 -17.07 -22.86 -11.95
C ASP A 624 -18.36 -22.41 -11.26
N VAL A 625 -19.26 -23.36 -10.98
CA VAL A 625 -20.58 -23.05 -10.45
C VAL A 625 -20.74 -23.64 -9.05
N LEU A 626 -20.89 -22.75 -8.07
CA LEU A 626 -21.23 -23.10 -6.69
C LEU A 626 -22.75 -23.06 -6.52
N HIS A 627 -23.32 -24.11 -5.94
CA HIS A 627 -24.70 -24.15 -5.46
C HIS A 627 -24.72 -24.43 -3.95
N LEU A 628 -25.45 -23.62 -3.19
CA LEU A 628 -25.63 -23.76 -1.74
C LEU A 628 -27.00 -24.39 -1.42
N ARG A 629 -27.03 -25.42 -0.56
CA ARG A 629 -28.26 -26.17 -0.25
C ARG A 629 -29.25 -25.41 0.65
N ASP A 630 -28.74 -24.54 1.53
CA ASP A 630 -29.55 -23.63 2.34
C ASP A 630 -28.95 -22.20 2.30
N PRO A 631 -29.27 -21.40 1.27
CA PRO A 631 -28.77 -20.03 1.16
C PRO A 631 -29.26 -19.11 2.29
N LYS A 632 -30.23 -19.53 3.11
CA LYS A 632 -30.71 -18.73 4.25
C LYS A 632 -29.88 -18.95 5.52
N SER A 633 -29.23 -20.11 5.67
CA SER A 633 -28.17 -20.27 6.68
C SER A 633 -26.87 -19.61 6.25
N ASP A 634 -26.55 -19.62 4.96
CA ASP A 634 -25.29 -19.08 4.41
C ASP A 634 -25.37 -17.62 3.94
N GLY A 635 -26.53 -16.96 3.94
CA GLY A 635 -26.69 -15.52 3.67
C GLY A 635 -26.25 -15.03 2.28
N VAL A 636 -26.14 -15.92 1.30
CA VAL A 636 -25.59 -15.70 -0.05
C VAL A 636 -26.54 -16.28 -1.11
N ALA A 637 -26.49 -15.76 -2.34
CA ALA A 637 -27.31 -16.25 -3.44
C ALA A 637 -27.19 -17.77 -3.65
N ALA A 638 -28.31 -18.42 -4.00
CA ALA A 638 -28.40 -19.88 -4.13
C ALA A 638 -27.39 -20.48 -5.13
N VAL A 639 -27.11 -19.74 -6.20
CA VAL A 639 -26.09 -20.06 -7.20
C VAL A 639 -25.07 -18.92 -7.28
N THR A 640 -23.78 -19.27 -7.31
CA THR A 640 -22.69 -18.33 -7.64
C THR A 640 -21.87 -18.85 -8.83
N LEU A 641 -21.63 -17.98 -9.81
CA LEU A 641 -20.70 -18.21 -10.91
C LEU A 641 -19.33 -17.62 -10.57
N PHE A 642 -18.26 -18.42 -10.65
CA PHE A 642 -16.88 -17.99 -10.49
C PHE A 642 -16.20 -17.94 -11.87
N VAL A 643 -16.15 -16.76 -12.48
CA VAL A 643 -15.75 -16.54 -13.87
C VAL A 643 -14.31 -16.04 -13.95
N ARG A 644 -13.48 -16.70 -14.75
CA ARG A 644 -12.03 -16.45 -14.89
C ARG A 644 -11.58 -16.59 -16.35
N PRO A 645 -10.46 -15.99 -16.78
CA PRO A 645 -10.01 -16.10 -18.17
C PRO A 645 -9.62 -17.54 -18.51
N ARG A 646 -9.85 -17.96 -19.76
CA ARG A 646 -9.30 -19.23 -20.25
C ARG A 646 -7.78 -19.09 -20.42
N LEU A 647 -7.02 -19.89 -19.67
CA LEU A 647 -5.57 -19.95 -19.78
C LEU A 647 -5.17 -21.04 -20.78
N GLU A 648 -4.53 -20.62 -21.87
CA GLU A 648 -4.01 -21.54 -22.89
C GLU A 648 -2.70 -22.18 -22.43
N THR A 649 -2.81 -23.34 -21.76
CA THR A 649 -1.67 -24.11 -21.25
C THR A 649 -1.99 -25.60 -21.16
N THR A 650 -0.96 -26.44 -21.32
CA THR A 650 -1.01 -27.89 -21.07
C THR A 650 -0.75 -28.25 -19.60
N SER A 651 -0.37 -27.28 -18.76
CA SER A 651 0.02 -27.52 -17.37
C SER A 651 -1.18 -27.47 -16.41
N THR A 652 -2.11 -28.40 -16.60
CA THR A 652 -3.38 -28.51 -15.85
C THR A 652 -3.48 -29.78 -14.98
N HIS A 653 -2.44 -30.62 -14.97
CA HIS A 653 -2.40 -31.83 -14.14
C HIS A 653 -2.39 -31.45 -12.66
N GLY A 654 -3.34 -32.01 -11.89
CA GLY A 654 -3.54 -31.68 -10.48
C GLY A 654 -4.67 -30.69 -10.14
N THR A 655 -5.36 -30.11 -11.13
CA THR A 655 -6.34 -29.03 -10.90
C THR A 655 -7.45 -29.40 -9.90
N GLY A 656 -8.07 -30.59 -10.02
CA GLY A 656 -9.09 -31.05 -9.06
C GLY A 656 -8.55 -31.18 -7.63
N CYS A 657 -7.41 -31.86 -7.47
CA CYS A 657 -6.78 -32.08 -6.17
C CYS A 657 -6.32 -30.77 -5.52
N THR A 658 -5.75 -29.86 -6.29
CA THR A 658 -5.29 -28.53 -5.80
C THR A 658 -6.46 -27.68 -5.34
N LEU A 659 -7.55 -27.61 -6.13
CA LEU A 659 -8.76 -26.86 -5.78
C LEU A 659 -9.41 -27.39 -4.49
N SER A 660 -9.59 -28.71 -4.41
CA SER A 660 -10.20 -29.37 -3.24
C SER A 660 -9.30 -29.33 -2.00
N ALA A 661 -7.98 -29.39 -2.15
CA ALA A 661 -7.03 -29.20 -1.05
C ALA A 661 -7.01 -27.76 -0.53
N ALA A 662 -7.12 -26.75 -1.41
CA ALA A 662 -7.24 -25.34 -1.01
C ALA A 662 -8.57 -25.05 -0.30
N LEU A 663 -9.68 -25.64 -0.78
CA LEU A 663 -10.97 -25.62 -0.06
C LEU A 663 -10.82 -26.19 1.36
N ALA A 664 -10.17 -27.35 1.52
CA ALA A 664 -9.95 -27.96 2.83
C ALA A 664 -9.10 -27.08 3.76
N CYS A 665 -8.13 -26.33 3.23
CA CYS A 665 -7.38 -25.35 4.01
C CYS A 665 -8.26 -24.20 4.51
N ALA A 666 -9.09 -23.62 3.64
CA ALA A 666 -9.99 -22.54 4.01
C ALA A 666 -11.02 -22.99 5.08
N PHE A 667 -11.58 -24.20 4.95
CA PHE A 667 -12.42 -24.81 5.99
C PHE A 667 -11.68 -24.98 7.33
N ALA A 668 -10.44 -25.46 7.31
CA ALA A 668 -9.64 -25.65 8.52
C ALA A 668 -9.26 -24.33 9.22
N GLN A 669 -9.05 -23.27 8.43
CA GLN A 669 -8.72 -21.91 8.87
C GLN A 669 -9.89 -21.20 9.58
N GLY A 670 -11.12 -21.67 9.43
CA GLY A 670 -12.28 -21.12 10.15
C GLY A 670 -12.69 -19.74 9.64
N LEU A 671 -12.70 -19.57 8.32
CA LEU A 671 -13.28 -18.39 7.67
C LEU A 671 -14.81 -18.45 7.77
N ASN A 672 -15.35 -17.63 8.66
CA ASN A 672 -16.77 -17.34 8.80
C ASN A 672 -17.09 -16.04 8.02
N LEU A 673 -18.31 -15.75 7.54
CA LEU A 673 -19.63 -16.31 7.88
C LEU A 673 -20.25 -17.12 6.74
N HIS A 674 -19.61 -17.18 5.56
CA HIS A 674 -20.14 -17.77 4.33
C HIS A 674 -19.27 -18.94 3.86
N VAL A 675 -19.04 -19.92 4.74
CA VAL A 675 -17.86 -20.80 4.71
C VAL A 675 -17.60 -21.48 3.36
N ALA A 676 -18.64 -21.95 2.65
CA ALA A 676 -18.48 -22.59 1.34
C ALA A 676 -18.20 -21.58 0.20
N PHE A 677 -18.74 -20.36 0.27
CA PHE A 677 -18.50 -19.28 -0.71
C PHE A 677 -17.08 -18.74 -0.56
N ASP A 678 -16.67 -18.31 0.64
CA ASP A 678 -15.35 -17.71 0.85
C ASP A 678 -14.21 -18.70 0.63
N ALA A 679 -14.39 -19.96 1.04
CA ALA A 679 -13.46 -21.04 0.70
C ALA A 679 -13.36 -21.23 -0.82
N THR A 680 -14.46 -21.12 -1.57
CA THR A 680 -14.45 -21.20 -3.04
C THR A 680 -13.76 -19.99 -3.66
N VAL A 681 -13.94 -18.77 -3.14
CA VAL A 681 -13.20 -17.57 -3.57
C VAL A 681 -11.69 -17.79 -3.43
N GLN A 682 -11.24 -18.25 -2.26
CA GLN A 682 -9.82 -18.50 -2.00
C GLN A 682 -9.26 -19.62 -2.89
N ALA A 683 -9.94 -20.76 -2.95
CA ALA A 683 -9.46 -21.95 -3.64
C ALA A 683 -9.45 -21.81 -5.17
N THR A 684 -10.49 -21.19 -5.76
CA THR A 684 -10.53 -20.97 -7.23
C THR A 684 -9.44 -20.01 -7.69
N ARG A 685 -9.19 -18.93 -6.92
CA ARG A 685 -8.07 -17.99 -7.15
C ARG A 685 -6.72 -18.66 -7.05
N TYR A 686 -6.49 -19.41 -5.96
CA TYR A 686 -5.26 -20.17 -5.75
C TYR A 686 -5.01 -21.15 -6.90
N SER A 687 -6.01 -21.97 -7.25
CA SER A 687 -5.89 -22.93 -8.36
C SER A 687 -5.64 -22.24 -9.70
N HIS A 688 -6.24 -21.06 -9.95
CA HIS A 688 -6.02 -20.30 -11.19
C HIS A 688 -4.60 -19.69 -11.26
N GLN A 689 -4.09 -19.14 -10.16
CA GLN A 689 -2.71 -18.65 -10.07
C GLN A 689 -1.68 -19.79 -10.18
N ALA A 690 -1.98 -20.97 -9.65
CA ALA A 690 -1.17 -22.18 -9.80
C ALA A 690 -1.11 -22.68 -11.27
N ILE A 691 -2.17 -22.45 -12.07
CA ILE A 691 -2.16 -22.66 -13.54
C ILE A 691 -1.32 -21.56 -14.22
N ALA A 692 -1.61 -20.29 -13.93
CA ALA A 692 -0.99 -19.12 -14.58
C ALA A 692 0.52 -18.98 -14.34
N THR A 693 1.03 -19.59 -13.26
CA THR A 693 2.47 -19.61 -12.93
C THR A 693 3.11 -20.99 -13.12
N ALA A 694 2.43 -21.95 -13.75
CA ALA A 694 2.88 -23.33 -13.89
C ALA A 694 4.23 -23.44 -14.64
N PRO A 695 5.19 -24.25 -14.14
CA PRO A 695 6.57 -24.25 -14.63
C PRO A 695 6.82 -25.07 -15.90
N GLY A 696 5.78 -25.62 -16.55
CA GLY A 696 5.92 -26.41 -17.79
C GLY A 696 6.68 -27.74 -17.64
N ILE A 697 6.68 -28.33 -16.44
CA ILE A 697 7.46 -29.56 -16.16
C ILE A 697 6.83 -30.78 -16.84
N GLY A 698 7.65 -31.58 -17.53
CA GLY A 698 7.29 -32.91 -18.03
C GLY A 698 7.35 -33.05 -19.55
N LYS A 699 6.59 -34.02 -20.09
CA LYS A 699 6.48 -34.31 -21.54
C LYS A 699 5.05 -34.64 -21.98
N GLY A 700 4.07 -34.19 -21.20
CA GLY A 700 2.63 -34.38 -21.42
C GLY A 700 1.87 -33.26 -20.73
N HIS A 701 0.83 -33.57 -19.97
CA HIS A 701 0.12 -32.58 -19.15
C HIS A 701 0.96 -32.25 -17.90
N GLY A 702 1.46 -31.02 -17.83
CA GLY A 702 2.38 -30.58 -16.79
C GLY A 702 1.68 -30.30 -15.44
N PRO A 703 2.40 -30.39 -14.31
CA PRO A 703 1.87 -30.07 -13.00
C PRO A 703 1.75 -28.56 -12.79
N LEU A 704 0.80 -28.18 -11.94
CA LEU A 704 0.61 -26.81 -11.48
C LEU A 704 1.79 -26.28 -10.64
N ASN A 705 1.93 -24.96 -10.56
CA ASN A 705 2.77 -24.33 -9.54
C ASN A 705 2.06 -24.30 -8.18
N HIS A 706 2.01 -25.46 -7.54
CA HIS A 706 1.48 -25.65 -6.18
C HIS A 706 2.19 -24.83 -5.09
N GLY A 707 3.27 -24.11 -5.41
CA GLY A 707 4.05 -23.32 -4.48
C GLY A 707 4.00 -21.81 -4.74
N HIS A 708 3.12 -21.30 -5.61
CA HIS A 708 3.16 -19.89 -6.05
C HIS A 708 3.06 -18.85 -4.92
N SER A 709 2.46 -19.19 -3.77
CA SER A 709 2.37 -18.33 -2.58
C SER A 709 3.62 -18.32 -1.69
N VAL A 710 4.52 -19.31 -1.84
CA VAL A 710 5.71 -19.52 -0.99
C VAL A 710 7.03 -19.50 -1.78
N VAL A 711 6.99 -19.84 -3.06
CA VAL A 711 8.11 -19.77 -4.02
C VAL A 711 7.89 -18.53 -4.87
N ALA A 712 8.57 -17.44 -4.52
CA ALA A 712 8.22 -16.09 -4.95
C ALA A 712 8.29 -15.86 -6.47
N ARG A 713 7.13 -15.98 -7.13
CA ARG A 713 6.78 -15.24 -8.35
C ARG A 713 5.50 -14.47 -8.07
N ILE A 714 5.66 -13.20 -7.72
CA ILE A 714 4.57 -12.30 -7.30
C ILE A 714 3.75 -11.80 -8.49
N LEU A 715 4.39 -11.72 -9.65
CA LEU A 715 3.74 -11.45 -10.94
C LEU A 715 3.63 -12.77 -11.72
N PRO A 716 2.47 -13.07 -12.35
CA PRO A 716 2.36 -14.19 -13.26
C PRO A 716 3.21 -13.96 -14.53
N GLN A 717 3.45 -15.01 -15.31
CA GLN A 717 4.10 -14.84 -16.61
C GLN A 717 3.11 -14.24 -17.61
N SER A 718 3.63 -13.47 -18.58
CA SER A 718 2.84 -13.00 -19.72
C SER A 718 2.27 -14.20 -20.50
N THR A 719 0.99 -14.12 -20.86
CA THR A 719 0.24 -15.14 -21.60
C THR A 719 -0.66 -14.47 -22.66
N PRO A 720 -1.19 -15.20 -23.66
CA PRO A 720 -2.14 -14.61 -24.61
C PRO A 720 -3.42 -14.06 -23.97
N ALA A 721 -3.81 -14.55 -22.78
CA ALA A 721 -4.99 -14.11 -22.05
C ALA A 721 -4.71 -12.93 -21.09
N ASN A 722 -3.49 -12.84 -20.55
CA ASN A 722 -2.98 -11.67 -19.86
C ASN A 722 -1.55 -11.37 -20.35
N PRO A 723 -1.40 -10.53 -21.40
CA PRO A 723 -0.08 -10.18 -21.94
C PRO A 723 0.68 -9.20 -21.03
N TYR A 724 -0.01 -8.51 -20.12
CA TYR A 724 0.49 -7.39 -19.31
C TYR A 724 0.29 -7.66 -17.79
N PRO A 725 0.98 -8.68 -17.23
CA PRO A 725 0.74 -9.15 -15.87
C PRO A 725 1.11 -8.14 -14.78
N PHE A 726 2.11 -7.27 -14.98
CA PHE A 726 2.47 -6.23 -14.01
C PHE A 726 1.46 -5.07 -14.01
N VAL A 727 1.12 -4.54 -15.18
CA VAL A 727 0.18 -3.41 -15.30
C VAL A 727 -1.23 -3.82 -14.87
N SER A 728 -1.65 -5.06 -15.16
CA SER A 728 -2.87 -5.64 -14.58
C SER A 728 -2.82 -5.58 -13.05
N ALA A 729 -1.79 -6.20 -12.44
CA ALA A 729 -1.69 -6.31 -10.98
C ALA A 729 -1.52 -4.97 -10.24
N LEU A 730 -1.15 -3.89 -10.94
CA LEU A 730 -1.25 -2.51 -10.43
C LEU A 730 -2.71 -2.01 -10.46
N ILE A 731 -3.40 -2.08 -11.59
CA ILE A 731 -4.82 -1.64 -11.69
C ILE A 731 -5.72 -2.45 -10.74
N ASP A 732 -5.53 -3.77 -10.69
CA ASP A 732 -6.24 -4.70 -9.81
C ASP A 732 -5.91 -4.52 -8.31
N SER A 733 -4.90 -3.72 -7.96
CA SER A 733 -4.64 -3.34 -6.56
C SER A 733 -5.65 -2.33 -6.03
N CYS A 734 -6.23 -1.50 -6.90
CA CYS A 734 -7.10 -0.38 -6.53
C CYS A 734 -8.36 -0.24 -7.40
N PRO A 735 -9.12 -1.32 -7.72
CA PRO A 735 -10.12 -1.33 -8.79
C PRO A 735 -11.25 -0.31 -8.59
N GLY A 736 -11.69 -0.06 -7.36
CA GLY A 736 -12.71 0.96 -7.06
C GLY A 736 -12.22 2.41 -7.26
N LEU A 737 -10.93 2.66 -7.08
CA LEU A 737 -10.31 3.96 -7.37
C LEU A 737 -10.04 4.12 -8.87
N TRP A 738 -9.53 3.07 -9.52
CA TRP A 738 -9.38 3.04 -10.98
C TRP A 738 -10.70 3.34 -11.68
N LYS A 739 -11.80 2.71 -11.24
CA LYS A 739 -13.14 3.00 -11.77
C LYS A 739 -13.59 4.44 -11.50
N LYS A 740 -13.40 4.99 -10.29
CA LYS A 740 -13.68 6.43 -10.02
C LYS A 740 -12.88 7.35 -10.95
N TYR A 741 -11.64 6.99 -11.28
CA TYR A 741 -10.78 7.76 -12.18
C TYR A 741 -11.29 7.72 -13.64
N VAL A 742 -11.41 6.52 -14.23
CA VAL A 742 -11.71 6.39 -15.68
C VAL A 742 -13.19 6.54 -16.02
N GLU A 743 -14.09 6.58 -15.03
CA GLU A 743 -15.51 6.90 -15.17
C GLU A 743 -15.92 8.20 -14.45
N HIS A 744 -14.96 9.09 -14.16
CA HIS A 744 -15.22 10.31 -13.39
C HIS A 744 -16.35 11.19 -14.00
N PRO A 745 -17.17 11.90 -13.18
CA PRO A 745 -18.21 12.79 -13.69
C PRO A 745 -17.72 13.90 -14.65
N PHE A 746 -16.42 14.18 -14.69
CA PHE A 746 -15.81 15.06 -15.69
C PHE A 746 -15.83 14.42 -17.09
N VAL A 747 -15.29 13.20 -17.21
CA VAL A 747 -15.14 12.50 -18.49
C VAL A 747 -16.47 11.94 -19.02
N THR A 748 -17.45 11.66 -18.15
CA THR A 748 -18.80 11.28 -18.59
C THR A 748 -19.60 12.48 -19.13
N GLN A 749 -19.37 13.70 -18.62
CA GLN A 749 -19.93 14.92 -19.20
C GLN A 749 -19.23 15.33 -20.50
N ILE A 750 -17.93 15.02 -20.67
CA ILE A 750 -17.23 15.10 -21.98
C ILE A 750 -17.89 14.16 -22.99
N ALA A 751 -18.16 12.90 -22.60
CA ALA A 751 -18.80 11.91 -23.45
C ALA A 751 -20.20 12.32 -23.92
N ALA A 752 -20.98 12.93 -23.03
CA ALA A 752 -22.32 13.43 -23.32
C ALA A 752 -22.33 14.80 -24.04
N GLY A 753 -21.18 15.48 -24.17
CA GLY A 753 -21.09 16.85 -24.68
C GLY A 753 -21.71 17.91 -23.76
N THR A 754 -21.96 17.58 -22.48
CA THR A 754 -22.70 18.42 -21.52
C THR A 754 -21.82 19.17 -20.51
N LEU A 755 -20.51 18.87 -20.45
CA LEU A 755 -19.58 19.58 -19.56
C LEU A 755 -19.59 21.09 -19.88
N PRO A 756 -19.62 22.00 -18.88
CA PRO A 756 -19.47 23.43 -19.13
C PRO A 756 -18.12 23.77 -19.76
N ALA A 757 -18.11 24.69 -20.73
CA ALA A 757 -16.88 25.11 -21.40
C ALA A 757 -15.87 25.76 -20.43
N GLU A 758 -16.36 26.46 -19.39
CA GLU A 758 -15.54 27.01 -18.30
C GLU A 758 -14.80 25.91 -17.51
N SER A 759 -15.47 24.80 -17.19
CA SER A 759 -14.86 23.62 -16.54
C SER A 759 -13.78 23.00 -17.41
N PHE A 760 -14.03 22.84 -18.72
CA PHE A 760 -13.04 22.29 -19.64
C PHE A 760 -11.83 23.21 -19.83
N VAL A 761 -12.06 24.52 -19.95
CA VAL A 761 -10.98 25.52 -20.06
C VAL A 761 -10.17 25.64 -18.77
N HIS A 762 -10.80 25.55 -17.59
CA HIS A 762 -10.10 25.51 -16.31
C HIS A 762 -9.19 24.29 -16.21
N TYR A 763 -9.69 23.10 -16.59
CA TYR A 763 -8.88 21.88 -16.68
C TYR A 763 -7.70 22.05 -17.64
N LEU A 764 -7.92 22.45 -18.90
CA LEU A 764 -6.84 22.62 -19.90
C LEU A 764 -5.77 23.61 -19.45
N LYS A 765 -6.17 24.69 -18.75
CA LYS A 765 -5.26 25.67 -18.15
C LYS A 765 -4.33 25.06 -17.11
N GLN A 766 -4.83 24.13 -16.29
CA GLN A 766 -4.02 23.41 -15.30
C GLN A 766 -3.22 22.26 -15.93
N ASP A 767 -3.76 21.57 -16.93
CA ASP A 767 -3.05 20.49 -17.64
C ASP A 767 -1.82 21.02 -18.37
N TYR A 768 -1.94 22.19 -19.03
CA TYR A 768 -0.81 22.91 -19.61
C TYR A 768 0.30 23.27 -18.59
N ILE A 769 -0.04 23.42 -17.29
CA ILE A 769 0.95 23.58 -16.20
C ILE A 769 1.50 22.20 -15.78
N TYR A 770 0.65 21.19 -15.63
CA TYR A 770 1.02 19.82 -15.31
C TYR A 770 2.02 19.24 -16.32
N LEU A 771 1.79 19.42 -17.62
CA LEU A 771 2.70 19.00 -18.70
C LEU A 771 4.13 19.56 -18.53
N LYS A 772 4.29 20.78 -17.99
CA LYS A 772 5.61 21.37 -17.69
C LYS A 772 6.33 20.62 -16.55
N HIS A 773 5.61 19.93 -15.67
CA HIS A 773 6.18 19.04 -14.64
C HIS A 773 6.31 17.61 -15.14
N HIS A 774 5.39 17.12 -15.95
CA HIS A 774 5.49 15.81 -16.61
C HIS A 774 6.77 15.72 -17.46
N ALA A 775 7.09 16.79 -18.21
CA ALA A 775 8.37 16.93 -18.91
C ALA A 775 9.59 16.94 -17.98
N ARG A 776 9.48 17.50 -16.76
CA ARG A 776 10.56 17.45 -15.74
C ARG A 776 10.73 16.05 -15.16
N ALA A 777 9.64 15.33 -14.92
CA ALA A 777 9.65 13.94 -14.47
C ALA A 777 10.30 13.02 -15.52
N HIS A 778 9.97 13.19 -16.80
CA HIS A 778 10.66 12.49 -17.88
C HIS A 778 12.12 12.93 -18.06
N GLY A 779 12.48 14.19 -17.76
CA GLY A 779 13.86 14.63 -17.65
C GLY A 779 14.63 13.90 -16.53
N LEU A 780 13.99 13.68 -15.38
CA LEU A 780 14.54 12.91 -14.27
C LEU A 780 14.65 11.41 -14.59
N LEU A 781 13.68 10.83 -15.33
CA LEU A 781 13.79 9.47 -15.88
C LEU A 781 14.99 9.34 -16.83
N ALA A 782 15.19 10.32 -17.73
CA ALA A 782 16.35 10.32 -18.63
C ALA A 782 17.67 10.39 -17.84
N ALA A 783 17.73 11.17 -16.75
CA ALA A 783 18.89 11.27 -15.87
C ALA A 783 19.12 10.04 -14.97
N LYS A 784 18.06 9.28 -14.65
CA LYS A 784 18.14 8.04 -13.86
C LYS A 784 18.32 6.77 -14.70
N SER A 785 18.14 6.84 -16.02
CA SER A 785 18.23 5.65 -16.88
C SER A 785 19.66 5.11 -16.99
N SER A 786 19.81 3.82 -16.73
CA SER A 786 21.07 3.08 -16.89
C SER A 786 21.43 2.78 -18.35
N THR A 787 20.57 3.11 -19.32
CA THR A 787 20.78 2.81 -20.75
C THR A 787 20.46 4.00 -21.65
N PHE A 788 21.19 4.12 -22.76
CA PHE A 788 20.86 5.11 -23.81
C PHE A 788 19.48 4.89 -24.44
N SER A 789 18.96 3.66 -24.43
CA SER A 789 17.61 3.35 -24.92
C SER A 789 16.54 3.98 -24.02
N GLY A 790 16.61 3.75 -22.71
CA GLY A 790 15.68 4.35 -21.75
C GLY A 790 15.79 5.87 -21.67
N ALA A 791 17.01 6.42 -21.70
CA ALA A 791 17.23 7.86 -21.77
C ALA A 791 16.65 8.48 -23.06
N GLY A 792 16.82 7.81 -24.21
CA GLY A 792 16.25 8.22 -25.49
C GLY A 792 14.72 8.15 -25.51
N ALA A 793 14.12 7.11 -24.92
CA ALA A 793 12.67 6.96 -24.80
C ALA A 793 12.06 8.07 -23.92
N ALA A 794 12.67 8.36 -22.76
CA ALA A 794 12.24 9.45 -21.90
C ALA A 794 12.39 10.83 -22.57
N ALA A 795 13.48 11.07 -23.30
CA ALA A 795 13.67 12.29 -24.10
C ALA A 795 12.66 12.43 -25.25
N ALA A 796 12.27 11.32 -25.89
CA ALA A 796 11.21 11.32 -26.90
C ALA A 796 9.86 11.75 -26.31
N ILE A 797 9.51 11.28 -25.11
CA ILE A 797 8.28 11.68 -24.42
C ILE A 797 8.28 13.20 -24.10
N ILE A 798 9.41 13.78 -23.68
CA ILE A 798 9.54 15.24 -23.52
C ILE A 798 9.22 15.97 -24.84
N LEU A 799 9.70 15.47 -25.98
CA LEU A 799 9.43 16.07 -27.30
C LEU A 799 7.97 15.88 -27.75
N HIS A 800 7.28 14.82 -27.31
CA HIS A 800 5.83 14.69 -27.51
C HIS A 800 5.05 15.69 -26.64
N ILE A 801 5.38 15.81 -25.35
CA ILE A 801 4.75 16.77 -24.42
C ILE A 801 4.87 18.22 -24.94
N VAL A 802 6.02 18.60 -25.52
CA VAL A 802 6.19 19.93 -26.12
C VAL A 802 5.22 20.16 -27.30
N ARG A 803 4.97 19.15 -28.13
CA ARG A 803 3.99 19.24 -29.23
C ARG A 803 2.55 19.28 -28.71
N GLU A 804 2.23 18.43 -27.75
CA GLU A 804 0.93 18.33 -27.10
C GLU A 804 0.53 19.64 -26.38
N SER A 805 1.52 20.35 -25.83
CA SER A 805 1.31 21.69 -25.26
C SER A 805 0.82 22.72 -26.30
N GLN A 806 1.18 22.58 -27.58
CA GLN A 806 0.63 23.43 -28.66
C GLN A 806 -0.84 23.07 -28.95
N THR A 807 -1.22 21.80 -28.91
CA THR A 807 -2.64 21.40 -29.02
C THR A 807 -3.49 22.04 -27.93
N HIS A 808 -2.97 22.15 -26.70
CA HIS A 808 -3.63 22.87 -25.60
C HIS A 808 -3.79 24.37 -25.89
N VAL A 809 -2.76 25.04 -26.41
CA VAL A 809 -2.82 26.45 -26.86
C VAL A 809 -3.90 26.64 -27.95
N ASP A 810 -3.91 25.77 -28.97
CA ASP A 810 -4.87 25.79 -30.08
C ASP A 810 -6.32 25.58 -29.61
N TYR A 811 -6.51 24.81 -28.53
CA TYR A 811 -7.81 24.63 -27.88
C TYR A 811 -8.24 25.86 -27.08
N CYS A 812 -7.37 26.36 -26.19
CA CYS A 812 -7.62 27.56 -25.40
C CYS A 812 -7.98 28.76 -26.29
N ALA A 813 -7.29 28.93 -27.42
CA ALA A 813 -7.57 29.98 -28.39
C ALA A 813 -9.00 29.92 -28.98
N LYS A 814 -9.57 28.73 -29.19
CA LYS A 814 -10.96 28.56 -29.68
C LYS A 814 -12.02 29.02 -28.68
N TRP A 815 -11.69 28.99 -27.39
CA TRP A 815 -12.53 29.52 -26.30
C TRP A 815 -12.08 30.91 -25.81
N GLY A 816 -11.29 31.63 -26.63
CA GLY A 816 -10.93 33.03 -26.38
C GLY A 816 -9.80 33.26 -25.37
N VAL A 817 -9.16 32.21 -24.87
CA VAL A 817 -8.00 32.31 -23.96
C VAL A 817 -6.73 32.50 -24.78
N THR A 818 -6.02 33.60 -24.52
CA THR A 818 -4.72 33.90 -25.14
C THR A 818 -3.58 33.08 -24.55
N LEU A 819 -2.45 33.00 -25.27
CA LEU A 819 -1.23 32.37 -24.76
C LEU A 819 -0.72 33.09 -23.49
N GLU A 820 -0.81 34.41 -23.42
CA GLU A 820 -0.38 35.20 -22.26
C GLU A 820 -1.22 34.87 -21.01
N GLU A 821 -2.54 34.75 -21.14
CA GLU A 821 -3.42 34.32 -20.04
C GLU A 821 -3.24 32.85 -19.64
N LEU A 822 -2.82 32.00 -20.58
CA LEU A 822 -2.51 30.59 -20.33
C LEU A 822 -1.15 30.45 -19.60
N GLU A 823 -0.13 31.23 -19.98
CA GLU A 823 1.16 31.25 -19.29
C GLU A 823 1.12 31.96 -17.93
N ALA A 824 0.25 32.97 -17.77
CA ALA A 824 0.00 33.65 -16.51
C ALA A 824 -0.98 32.93 -15.57
N THR A 825 -1.50 31.75 -15.94
CA THR A 825 -2.40 30.97 -15.09
C THR A 825 -1.67 30.49 -13.82
N PRO A 826 -2.24 30.69 -12.61
CA PRO A 826 -1.64 30.21 -11.37
C PRO A 826 -1.75 28.68 -11.24
N GLU A 827 -0.70 28.04 -10.71
CA GLU A 827 -0.71 26.62 -10.34
C GLU A 827 -1.66 26.38 -9.15
N LEU A 828 -2.67 25.51 -9.34
CA LEU A 828 -3.64 25.19 -8.29
C LEU A 828 -3.17 24.02 -7.39
N PRO A 829 -3.71 23.88 -6.16
CA PRO A 829 -3.24 22.91 -5.18
C PRO A 829 -3.28 21.44 -5.65
N ALA A 830 -4.22 21.04 -6.51
CA ALA A 830 -4.26 19.67 -7.06
C ALA A 830 -3.10 19.44 -8.05
N THR A 831 -2.90 20.36 -9.00
CA THR A 831 -1.76 20.39 -9.93
C THR A 831 -0.43 20.35 -9.19
N ALA A 832 -0.28 21.20 -8.17
CA ALA A 832 0.90 21.23 -7.31
C ALA A 832 1.10 19.89 -6.58
N ALA A 833 0.08 19.40 -5.86
CA ALA A 833 0.19 18.16 -5.08
C ALA A 833 0.59 16.96 -5.95
N TYR A 834 0.03 16.86 -7.17
CA TYR A 834 0.34 15.77 -8.09
C TYR A 834 1.76 15.91 -8.66
N ALA A 835 2.11 17.09 -9.19
CA ALA A 835 3.44 17.36 -9.73
C ALA A 835 4.56 17.17 -8.70
N ARG A 836 4.35 17.60 -7.44
CA ARG A 836 5.31 17.37 -6.36
C ARG A 836 5.40 15.90 -5.97
N TYR A 837 4.28 15.17 -5.90
CA TYR A 837 4.32 13.75 -5.57
C TYR A 837 5.10 12.91 -6.60
N ILE A 838 4.88 13.14 -7.91
CA ILE A 838 5.67 12.48 -8.96
C ILE A 838 7.17 12.80 -8.80
N MET A 839 7.51 14.08 -8.59
CA MET A 839 8.92 14.48 -8.44
C MET A 839 9.56 13.95 -7.15
N ASP A 840 8.83 13.88 -6.03
CA ASP A 840 9.31 13.34 -4.75
C ASP A 840 9.55 11.84 -4.83
N VAL A 841 8.61 11.08 -5.41
CA VAL A 841 8.80 9.66 -5.76
C VAL A 841 10.00 9.53 -6.71
N GLY A 842 10.13 10.44 -7.68
CA GLY A 842 11.23 10.49 -8.61
C GLY A 842 12.59 10.77 -7.99
N TYR A 843 12.68 11.58 -6.93
CA TYR A 843 13.93 11.84 -6.22
C TYR A 843 14.28 10.72 -5.24
N GLN A 844 13.31 10.26 -4.44
CA GLN A 844 13.51 9.28 -3.37
C GLN A 844 13.61 7.83 -3.88
N GLY A 845 12.91 7.50 -4.96
CA GLY A 845 12.88 6.17 -5.58
C GLY A 845 13.93 5.93 -6.66
N ASP A 846 13.77 4.84 -7.39
CA ASP A 846 14.53 4.49 -8.59
C ASP A 846 13.80 4.93 -9.87
N ASP A 847 14.30 4.47 -11.03
CA ASP A 847 13.62 4.61 -12.32
C ASP A 847 12.25 3.91 -12.33
N PHE A 848 12.13 2.72 -11.74
CA PHE A 848 10.91 1.93 -11.79
C PHE A 848 9.74 2.57 -11.02
N MET A 849 9.99 3.09 -9.82
CA MET A 849 8.98 3.86 -9.08
C MET A 849 8.54 5.11 -9.84
N LEU A 850 9.46 5.80 -10.51
CA LEU A 850 9.12 7.01 -11.28
C LEU A 850 8.34 6.67 -12.56
N ILE A 851 8.65 5.55 -13.24
CA ILE A 851 7.84 5.00 -14.33
C ILE A 851 6.43 4.70 -13.83
N THR A 852 6.29 3.99 -12.69
CA THR A 852 4.98 3.68 -12.09
C THR A 852 4.20 4.94 -11.69
N ALA A 853 4.87 5.99 -11.22
CA ALA A 853 4.23 7.25 -10.85
C ALA A 853 3.61 7.98 -12.06
N VAL A 854 4.35 8.11 -13.17
CA VAL A 854 3.85 8.78 -14.39
C VAL A 854 2.86 7.93 -15.20
N ALA A 855 2.91 6.60 -15.06
CA ALA A 855 2.07 5.68 -15.83
C ALA A 855 0.57 5.90 -15.63
N SER A 856 0.13 6.32 -14.43
CA SER A 856 -1.29 6.52 -14.12
C SER A 856 -1.98 7.50 -15.07
N CYS A 857 -1.31 8.62 -15.41
CA CYS A 857 -1.74 9.58 -16.42
C CYS A 857 -1.89 8.93 -17.80
N LEU A 858 -0.80 8.35 -18.33
CA LEU A 858 -0.77 7.73 -19.67
C LEU A 858 -1.85 6.65 -19.83
N LEU A 859 -1.94 5.74 -18.86
CA LEU A 859 -2.87 4.60 -18.90
C LEU A 859 -4.33 5.07 -18.71
N GLY A 860 -4.59 6.01 -17.80
CA GLY A 860 -5.94 6.46 -17.51
C GLY A 860 -6.58 7.29 -18.62
N TYR A 861 -5.83 8.23 -19.20
CA TYR A 861 -6.30 9.01 -20.35
C TYR A 861 -6.55 8.12 -21.57
N ALA A 862 -5.70 7.11 -21.79
CA ALA A 862 -5.89 6.12 -22.85
C ALA A 862 -7.13 5.24 -22.63
N GLU A 863 -7.39 4.82 -21.39
CA GLU A 863 -8.60 4.05 -21.02
C GLU A 863 -9.86 4.87 -21.26
N VAL A 864 -9.88 6.13 -20.80
CA VAL A 864 -10.99 7.06 -21.07
C VAL A 864 -11.17 7.23 -22.59
N GLY A 865 -10.11 7.60 -23.32
CA GLY A 865 -10.17 7.84 -24.77
C GLY A 865 -10.69 6.63 -25.55
N LYS A 866 -10.10 5.45 -25.35
CA LYS A 866 -10.49 4.20 -26.03
C LYS A 866 -11.93 3.82 -25.71
N ARG A 867 -12.35 3.95 -24.44
CA ARG A 867 -13.72 3.65 -23.98
C ARG A 867 -14.76 4.62 -24.54
N LEU A 868 -14.48 5.93 -24.57
CA LEU A 868 -15.40 6.94 -25.11
C LEU A 868 -15.53 6.87 -26.64
N LEU A 869 -14.42 6.60 -27.35
CA LEU A 869 -14.42 6.43 -28.80
C LEU A 869 -15.17 5.14 -29.20
N ALA A 870 -14.96 4.02 -28.49
CA ALA A 870 -15.69 2.78 -28.70
C ALA A 870 -17.20 2.90 -28.39
N ALA A 871 -17.58 3.80 -27.47
CA ALA A 871 -18.98 4.14 -27.20
C ALA A 871 -19.61 5.10 -28.22
N GLY A 872 -18.86 5.55 -29.25
CA GLY A 872 -19.35 6.46 -30.28
C GLY A 872 -19.56 7.90 -29.81
N ALA A 873 -18.88 8.35 -28.75
CA ALA A 873 -19.09 9.68 -28.16
C ALA A 873 -18.54 10.85 -29.01
N ASN A 874 -17.80 10.57 -30.09
CA ASN A 874 -17.22 11.55 -31.02
C ASN A 874 -18.23 12.07 -32.08
N THR A 875 -19.49 12.25 -31.69
CA THR A 875 -20.59 12.67 -32.57
C THR A 875 -20.40 14.07 -33.14
N GLU A 876 -20.97 14.31 -34.33
CA GLU A 876 -21.04 15.66 -34.89
C GLU A 876 -21.98 16.51 -34.04
N GLY A 877 -21.41 17.48 -33.32
CA GLY A 877 -22.11 18.31 -32.34
C GLY A 877 -21.51 18.25 -30.94
N ASN A 878 -20.73 17.21 -30.58
CA ASN A 878 -20.00 17.19 -29.30
C ASN A 878 -18.83 18.20 -29.35
N PRO A 879 -18.80 19.27 -28.52
CA PRO A 879 -17.71 20.25 -28.53
C PRO A 879 -16.35 19.63 -28.14
N TYR A 880 -16.35 18.49 -27.44
CA TYR A 880 -15.17 17.76 -27.00
C TYR A 880 -14.75 16.64 -27.96
N LYS A 881 -15.42 16.51 -29.12
CA LYS A 881 -15.16 15.48 -30.14
C LYS A 881 -13.67 15.21 -30.38
N ARG A 882 -12.89 16.25 -30.70
CA ARG A 882 -11.45 16.10 -30.97
C ARG A 882 -10.65 15.59 -29.76
N TRP A 883 -11.05 15.87 -28.52
CA TRP A 883 -10.32 15.38 -27.33
C TRP A 883 -10.51 13.86 -27.21
N ILE A 884 -11.73 13.39 -27.49
CA ILE A 884 -12.05 11.95 -27.56
C ILE A 884 -11.28 11.27 -28.70
N GLU A 885 -11.12 11.95 -29.85
CA GLU A 885 -10.38 11.43 -31.01
C GLU A 885 -8.85 11.49 -30.84
N ASP A 886 -8.29 12.49 -30.16
CA ASP A 886 -6.86 12.63 -29.89
C ASP A 886 -6.41 11.54 -28.87
N TYR A 887 -7.11 11.38 -27.73
CA TYR A 887 -6.77 10.37 -26.70
C TYR A 887 -7.25 8.94 -27.02
N GLY A 888 -8.37 8.79 -27.72
CA GLY A 888 -8.83 7.48 -28.22
C GLY A 888 -8.14 7.03 -29.51
N GLY A 889 -7.43 7.94 -30.18
CA GLY A 889 -6.80 7.73 -31.48
C GLY A 889 -5.54 6.88 -31.45
N ALA A 890 -5.18 6.35 -32.61
CA ALA A 890 -4.10 5.37 -32.77
C ALA A 890 -2.73 5.86 -32.26
N GLU A 891 -2.40 7.16 -32.36
CA GLU A 891 -1.12 7.69 -31.89
C GLU A 891 -0.98 7.61 -30.36
N TYR A 892 -2.02 8.02 -29.60
CA TYR A 892 -2.00 7.97 -28.15
C TYR A 892 -2.08 6.53 -27.63
N GLN A 893 -2.90 5.68 -28.27
CA GLN A 893 -3.00 4.26 -27.91
C GLN A 893 -1.69 3.50 -28.18
N GLU A 894 -0.99 3.78 -29.29
CA GLU A 894 0.34 3.21 -29.58
C GLU A 894 1.44 3.77 -28.65
N ALA A 895 1.34 5.03 -28.20
CA ALA A 895 2.18 5.56 -27.13
C ALA A 895 1.93 4.84 -25.78
N THR A 896 0.67 4.58 -25.46
CA THR A 896 0.23 3.86 -24.26
C THR A 896 0.75 2.43 -24.26
N ARG A 897 0.61 1.72 -25.39
CA ARG A 897 1.10 0.36 -25.58
C ARG A 897 2.62 0.26 -25.35
N ARG A 898 3.40 1.23 -25.84
CA ARG A 898 4.85 1.32 -25.54
C ARG A 898 5.15 1.60 -24.06
N GLY A 899 4.28 2.35 -23.37
CA GLY A 899 4.38 2.56 -21.91
C GLY A 899 4.16 1.26 -21.13
N ILE A 900 3.13 0.48 -21.51
CA ILE A 900 2.86 -0.84 -20.97
C ILE A 900 4.04 -1.78 -21.23
N ASP A 901 4.53 -1.87 -22.49
CA ASP A 901 5.69 -2.68 -22.87
C ASP A 901 6.92 -2.37 -21.99
N LEU A 902 7.18 -1.09 -21.70
CA LEU A 902 8.30 -0.65 -20.86
C LEU A 902 8.13 -1.08 -19.40
N MET A 903 6.92 -0.98 -18.86
CA MET A 903 6.60 -1.41 -17.49
C MET A 903 6.75 -2.93 -17.33
N GLU A 904 6.23 -3.71 -18.26
CA GLU A 904 6.38 -5.18 -18.27
C GLU A 904 7.85 -5.60 -18.47
N GLN A 905 8.60 -4.92 -19.35
CA GLN A 905 10.03 -5.19 -19.53
C GLN A 905 10.84 -4.89 -18.26
N ARG A 906 10.56 -3.78 -17.56
CA ARG A 906 11.23 -3.45 -16.29
C ARG A 906 10.89 -4.46 -15.19
N ALA A 907 9.64 -4.91 -15.11
CA ALA A 907 9.18 -5.95 -14.20
C ALA A 907 9.76 -7.35 -14.51
N ALA A 908 10.00 -7.66 -15.79
CA ALA A 908 10.60 -8.93 -16.22
C ALA A 908 12.13 -8.97 -16.05
N GLN A 909 12.81 -7.83 -16.20
CA GLN A 909 14.26 -7.71 -15.99
C GLN A 909 14.64 -7.74 -14.50
N ASP A 910 13.77 -7.22 -13.62
CA ASP A 910 14.00 -7.09 -12.18
C ASP A 910 12.68 -7.41 -11.43
N PRO A 911 12.34 -8.71 -11.27
CA PRO A 911 11.06 -9.11 -10.68
C PRO A 911 10.91 -8.65 -9.22
N PRO A 912 9.91 -7.80 -8.90
CA PRO A 912 9.82 -7.19 -7.59
C PRO A 912 9.52 -8.21 -6.49
N SER A 913 10.23 -8.11 -5.36
CA SER A 913 9.91 -8.82 -4.12
C SER A 913 8.57 -8.34 -3.53
N ALA A 914 7.98 -9.07 -2.58
CA ALA A 914 6.62 -8.76 -2.10
C ALA A 914 6.54 -7.35 -1.46
N SER A 915 7.55 -6.98 -0.67
CA SER A 915 7.69 -5.62 -0.14
C SER A 915 7.96 -4.58 -1.23
N ARG A 916 8.62 -4.95 -2.33
CA ARG A 916 8.90 -4.03 -3.45
C ARG A 916 7.66 -3.79 -4.29
N PHE A 917 6.86 -4.83 -4.56
CA PHE A 917 5.61 -4.70 -5.30
C PHE A 917 4.58 -3.88 -4.52
N ALA A 918 4.48 -4.09 -3.19
CA ALA A 918 3.63 -3.25 -2.34
C ALA A 918 4.01 -1.76 -2.36
N GLN A 919 5.30 -1.41 -2.49
CA GLN A 919 5.74 -0.01 -2.67
C GLN A 919 5.30 0.56 -4.03
N LEU A 920 5.32 -0.24 -5.10
CA LEU A 920 4.87 0.17 -6.43
C LEU A 920 3.34 0.34 -6.45
N GLN A 921 2.60 -0.50 -5.71
CA GLN A 921 1.15 -0.37 -5.52
C GLN A 921 0.77 0.89 -4.72
N ASP A 922 1.50 1.26 -3.65
CA ASP A 922 1.26 2.52 -2.90
C ASP A 922 1.47 3.77 -3.79
N VAL A 923 2.57 3.79 -4.57
CA VAL A 923 2.84 4.85 -5.55
C VAL A 923 1.71 4.95 -6.58
N TRP A 924 1.32 3.80 -7.14
CA TRP A 924 0.26 3.71 -8.15
C TRP A 924 -1.10 4.20 -7.62
N GLU A 925 -1.57 3.65 -6.49
CA GLU A 925 -2.84 4.03 -5.88
C GLU A 925 -2.88 5.53 -5.58
N ARG A 926 -1.76 6.07 -5.07
CA ARG A 926 -1.66 7.48 -4.71
C ARG A 926 -1.67 8.40 -5.92
N CYS A 927 -1.03 8.04 -7.03
CA CYS A 927 -1.19 8.80 -8.28
C CYS A 927 -2.63 8.71 -8.83
N VAL A 928 -3.27 7.53 -8.82
CA VAL A 928 -4.69 7.39 -9.22
C VAL A 928 -5.62 8.26 -8.35
N ARG A 929 -5.33 8.43 -7.05
CA ARG A 929 -6.05 9.38 -6.19
C ARG A 929 -5.80 10.85 -6.54
N LEU A 930 -4.61 11.19 -7.03
CA LEU A 930 -4.25 12.56 -7.43
C LEU A 930 -4.86 12.92 -8.78
N GLU A 931 -4.90 12.00 -9.73
CA GLU A 931 -5.67 12.07 -10.99
C GLU A 931 -7.16 12.35 -10.75
N ILE A 932 -7.79 11.61 -9.82
CA ILE A 932 -9.17 11.88 -9.40
C ILE A 932 -9.31 13.31 -8.84
N GLY A 933 -8.32 13.79 -8.07
CA GLY A 933 -8.26 15.17 -7.59
C GLY A 933 -8.13 16.20 -8.71
N PHE A 934 -7.45 15.85 -9.80
CA PHE A 934 -7.31 16.68 -10.99
C PHE A 934 -8.64 16.83 -11.74
N TRP A 935 -9.42 15.75 -11.87
CA TRP A 935 -10.79 15.83 -12.40
C TRP A 935 -11.79 16.49 -11.44
N ASP A 936 -11.65 16.29 -10.12
CA ASP A 936 -12.47 16.99 -9.10
C ASP A 936 -12.22 18.50 -9.11
N MET A 937 -11.01 18.95 -9.46
CA MET A 937 -10.66 20.35 -9.76
C MET A 937 -11.28 20.82 -11.09
N GLY A 938 -11.12 20.07 -12.18
CA GLY A 938 -11.71 20.42 -13.49
C GLY A 938 -13.23 20.60 -13.47
N LEU A 939 -13.94 19.93 -12.56
CA LEU A 939 -15.39 20.10 -12.34
C LEU A 939 -15.78 21.38 -11.58
N ARG A 940 -14.84 22.10 -10.97
CA ARG A 940 -15.11 23.18 -10.01
C ARG A 940 -14.28 24.42 -10.36
N PRO A 941 -14.61 25.09 -11.48
CA PRO A 941 -13.76 26.10 -12.11
C PRO A 941 -13.59 27.41 -11.32
#